data_AF-A0AA88UJE1-F1
#
_entry.id   AF-A0AA88UJE1-F1
#
_cell.length_a   1.000
_cell.length_b   1.000
_cell.length_c   1.000
_cell.angle_alpha   90.00
_cell.angle_beta   90.00
_cell.angle_gamma   90.00
#
_symmetry.space_group_name_H-M   'P 1'
#
loop_
_entity.id
_entity.type
_entity.pdbx_description
1 polymer ?
#
loop_
_entity_poly.entity_id
_entity_poly.type
_entity_poly.pdbx_seq_one_letter_code
_entity_poly.pdbx_strand_id
1 'polypeptide(L)'
;MVLRQWVICLCTLAFIMGFGFGLANGKVVRKLRIRARVYPTIVVDPSGKGNFSSIQSAVDAVPSNNRNWICIYAKAGTYREQVNIPFDKPFIYLKGEGKWKTTVVWNAHDSIATSGTLISQADNFVAKSLSFVVRILTLCSCSLSLSLAHTHTHPPPPPPQPLKKNGTFNKITYFLMKEVEKTRNSFNYPMVTYDYNAIKPALAAMISGDKSAFYRCGFIGFQDTLWDVQGRHYFKLCTIQGAIDFIFGAGQSLYERCTISVAAKPLGELAGFITAQGRSNPHDPSGFVFKECNVIGSGQAFLGRPWRDHARVVFFNTSMSSVVVPEGWSAWESIGRESLITFAEHGCNGLGSNTSKRVKWEKKLKPDMLWWLTSMSYIDSEASSHKMSSQYAWCVSTCLALFFLGFGLAKKSHGTHSTIRVDQSGNGDFSTIQSAIDSIPKDNTNWIRIDIKAGVYKEQVRIPADKPYIYLKGEGSGKTEIVWGETLLHSATFTSEADNIVAESITFTNSYNYPPKSNGNPIKQALAARISGDKSSFYRCQFFGLQDTLLDDRGRHYFKNCLIQGTTDFIFGMGQSIYEKCTIATISGHVNPKLAGYITAQGRSNPNDDNGFVFKDCKVVGTGKTYLGRAWKGYARVIFYRSSFSSVVVPEGWNAWNAAGHEDQITFVEEDCRGPGSDTSRRVEWVKKLGDEALQSLTSISFIDGGDWLRNLPLNPRGHANLLPYHRESASIDWEQVTIPTDKPFIYLQGEEKGKTQIVWGDTLLKAATFTSLADNIVAENLTFTVKEKPYIFMCLHLSPSFTYTNTLMHPITQNSFNYPPEENGNPLKQALAARISGDKSSFYNCEFFGVQDTLLDDRGRHYFKLCTITGAYDFIFGAGQSLYEKCTLSVISGSVDSRVPGYITAQGRSSPNDTDGFVFKDCNVVGTGSTYLGRAWKDFARVLFYRSSLSDIIVVEGWNAWNVAGHEDQITFAEDGCYGPGSDTSKRVPWVKKLSEETVQSLTSVAFIDNEGWLNSQPLKILAS
;
A
#
# COMPACT_ATOMS: atom_id res chain seq x y z
N MET A 1 -63.88 -26.85 -8.42
CA MET A 1 -62.46 -26.52 -8.22
C MET A 1 -62.19 -25.04 -7.91
N VAL A 2 -63.16 -24.12 -8.10
CA VAL A 2 -62.98 -22.67 -7.80
C VAL A 2 -63.35 -22.30 -6.34
N LEU A 3 -64.08 -23.17 -5.61
CA LEU A 3 -64.52 -22.89 -4.23
C LEU A 3 -63.44 -23.16 -3.15
N ARG A 4 -62.34 -23.87 -3.48
CA ARG A 4 -61.28 -24.22 -2.51
C ARG A 4 -60.19 -23.16 -2.35
N GLN A 5 -60.05 -22.23 -3.30
CA GLN A 5 -59.05 -21.16 -3.24
C GLN A 5 -59.54 -19.92 -2.49
N TRP A 6 -60.86 -19.71 -2.37
CA TRP A 6 -61.44 -18.58 -1.65
C TRP A 6 -61.38 -18.75 -0.12
N VAL A 7 -61.49 -19.98 0.40
CA VAL A 7 -61.50 -20.25 1.85
C VAL A 7 -60.12 -20.05 2.48
N ILE A 8 -59.02 -20.31 1.75
CA ILE A 8 -57.65 -20.15 2.27
C ILE A 8 -57.25 -18.66 2.35
N CYS A 9 -57.75 -17.82 1.43
CA CYS A 9 -57.45 -16.39 1.44
C CYS A 9 -58.12 -15.67 2.64
N LEU A 10 -59.34 -16.08 3.01
CA LEU A 10 -60.08 -15.52 4.14
C LEU A 10 -59.51 -15.89 5.51
N CYS A 11 -58.94 -17.08 5.68
CA CYS A 11 -58.32 -17.48 6.96
C CYS A 11 -56.99 -16.77 7.24
N THR A 12 -56.25 -16.36 6.20
CA THR A 12 -54.94 -15.72 6.37
C THR A 12 -55.05 -14.22 6.67
N LEU A 13 -56.11 -13.56 6.18
CA LEU A 13 -56.41 -12.16 6.50
C LEU A 13 -56.92 -11.97 7.94
N ALA A 14 -57.61 -12.95 8.51
CA ALA A 14 -58.09 -12.91 9.88
C ALA A 14 -56.96 -13.04 10.93
N PHE A 15 -55.83 -13.67 10.58
CA PHE A 15 -54.71 -13.85 11.51
C PHE A 15 -53.79 -12.63 11.63
N ILE A 16 -53.82 -11.72 10.64
CA ILE A 16 -52.94 -10.54 10.58
C ILE A 16 -53.62 -9.29 11.19
N MET A 17 -54.95 -9.28 11.31
CA MET A 17 -55.72 -8.16 11.88
C MET A 17 -56.00 -8.26 13.40
N GLY A 18 -55.48 -9.29 14.08
CA GLY A 18 -55.54 -9.39 15.53
C GLY A 18 -54.23 -8.95 16.16
N PHE A 19 -54.26 -7.89 16.97
CA PHE A 19 -53.15 -7.32 17.77
C PHE A 19 -52.24 -6.28 17.11
N GLY A 20 -52.82 -5.12 16.80
CA GLY A 20 -52.16 -3.85 17.07
C GLY A 20 -52.92 -3.13 18.19
N PHE A 21 -52.29 -2.94 19.35
CA PHE A 21 -52.32 -1.73 20.21
C PHE A 21 -51.75 -2.05 21.59
N GLY A 22 -50.67 -1.35 21.94
CA GLY A 22 -49.97 -1.46 23.23
C GLY A 22 -48.66 -0.68 23.21
N LEU A 23 -48.76 0.65 23.11
CA LEU A 23 -47.65 1.56 23.39
C LEU A 23 -47.45 1.62 24.91
N ALA A 24 -46.31 1.16 25.41
CA ALA A 24 -45.79 1.57 26.70
C ALA A 24 -44.25 1.58 26.66
N ASN A 25 -43.69 2.71 27.07
CA ASN A 25 -42.27 2.99 27.24
C ASN A 25 -41.54 1.90 28.05
N GLY A 26 -40.43 1.39 27.51
CA GLY A 26 -39.55 0.48 28.24
C GLY A 26 -38.21 0.30 27.54
N LYS A 27 -37.15 0.86 28.13
CA LYS A 27 -35.74 0.58 27.81
C LYS A 27 -35.49 -0.93 27.70
N VAL A 28 -35.26 -1.45 26.50
CA VAL A 28 -34.43 -2.66 26.32
C VAL A 28 -33.57 -2.49 25.08
N VAL A 29 -32.32 -2.12 25.31
CA VAL A 29 -31.24 -2.21 24.32
C VAL A 29 -31.07 -3.68 23.93
N ARG A 30 -31.56 -4.10 22.77
CA ARG A 30 -31.02 -5.31 22.11
C ARG A 30 -29.80 -4.90 21.31
N LYS A 31 -28.63 -4.97 21.97
CA LYS A 31 -27.31 -5.01 21.33
C LYS A 31 -27.34 -6.02 20.18
N LEU A 32 -27.36 -5.55 18.93
CA LEU A 32 -26.80 -6.32 17.82
C LEU A 32 -25.27 -6.20 17.93
N ARG A 33 -24.70 -7.03 18.81
CA ARG A 33 -23.30 -7.44 18.71
C ARG A 33 -23.08 -7.88 17.25
N ILE A 34 -22.03 -7.38 16.61
CA ILE A 34 -21.38 -8.12 15.53
C ILE A 34 -20.99 -9.46 16.16
N ARG A 35 -21.83 -10.50 15.97
CA ARG A 35 -21.44 -11.84 16.33
C ARG A 35 -20.27 -12.18 15.42
N ALA A 36 -19.12 -12.51 16.00
CA ALA A 36 -18.11 -13.29 15.28
C ALA A 36 -18.85 -14.44 14.58
N ARG A 37 -18.59 -14.67 13.29
CA ARG A 37 -19.08 -15.90 12.65
C ARG A 37 -18.46 -17.06 13.45
N VAL A 38 -19.30 -17.76 14.21
CA VAL A 38 -18.89 -18.93 14.98
C VAL A 38 -18.94 -20.10 14.02
N TYR A 39 -17.78 -20.57 13.61
CA TYR A 39 -17.64 -21.80 12.85
C TYR A 39 -17.56 -22.97 13.83
N PRO A 40 -18.17 -24.13 13.52
CA PRO A 40 -17.79 -25.38 14.16
C PRO A 40 -16.27 -25.51 14.10
N THR A 41 -15.65 -25.65 15.27
CA THR A 41 -14.19 -25.63 15.40
C THR A 41 -13.69 -26.97 15.90
N ILE A 42 -12.81 -27.60 15.13
CA ILE A 42 -12.07 -28.80 15.48
C ILE A 42 -10.69 -28.36 15.95
N VAL A 43 -10.33 -28.62 17.20
CA VAL A 43 -9.02 -28.28 17.75
C VAL A 43 -8.05 -29.44 17.51
N VAL A 44 -6.90 -29.15 16.92
CA VAL A 44 -5.81 -30.10 16.71
C VAL A 44 -4.64 -29.71 17.60
N ASP A 45 -4.09 -30.67 18.32
CA ASP A 45 -2.97 -30.45 19.25
C ASP A 45 -2.02 -31.67 19.17
N PRO A 46 -0.76 -31.49 18.73
CA PRO A 46 0.16 -32.60 18.52
C PRO A 46 0.59 -33.26 19.83
N SER A 47 0.29 -32.65 20.99
CA SER A 47 0.46 -33.27 22.31
C SER A 47 -0.68 -34.24 22.70
N GLY A 48 -1.71 -34.37 21.87
CA GLY A 48 -2.87 -35.23 22.11
C GLY A 48 -3.98 -34.59 22.95
N LYS A 49 -3.86 -33.31 23.33
CA LYS A 49 -4.84 -32.59 24.15
C LYS A 49 -5.97 -31.91 23.35
N GLY A 50 -6.03 -32.15 22.04
CA GLY A 50 -7.04 -31.61 21.13
C GLY A 50 -8.11 -32.65 20.81
N ASN A 51 -9.05 -32.30 19.93
CA ASN A 51 -9.96 -33.27 19.33
C ASN A 51 -9.21 -34.31 18.48
N PHE A 52 -8.14 -33.89 17.82
CA PHE A 52 -7.20 -34.75 17.08
C PHE A 52 -5.76 -34.35 17.39
N SER A 53 -4.82 -35.27 17.14
CA SER A 53 -3.37 -35.01 17.22
C SER A 53 -2.70 -34.67 15.90
N SER A 54 -3.38 -34.91 14.77
CA SER A 54 -2.92 -34.61 13.42
C SER A 54 -3.94 -33.75 12.67
N ILE A 55 -3.45 -32.92 11.74
CA ILE A 55 -4.31 -32.06 10.91
C ILE A 55 -5.09 -32.91 9.91
N GLN A 56 -4.48 -33.95 9.34
CA GLN A 56 -5.13 -34.82 8.39
C GLN A 56 -6.36 -35.51 9.00
N SER A 57 -6.28 -36.02 10.23
CA SER A 57 -7.45 -36.65 10.87
C SER A 57 -8.60 -35.67 11.11
N ALA A 58 -8.30 -34.40 11.36
CA ALA A 58 -9.32 -33.36 11.45
C ALA A 58 -9.97 -33.06 10.08
N VAL A 59 -9.21 -33.11 9.00
CA VAL A 59 -9.73 -33.01 7.61
C VAL A 59 -10.58 -34.23 7.27
N ASP A 60 -10.15 -35.42 7.66
CA ASP A 60 -10.88 -36.67 7.43
C ASP A 60 -12.25 -36.66 8.13
N ALA A 61 -12.33 -36.01 9.29
CA ALA A 61 -13.58 -35.83 10.04
C ALA A 61 -14.55 -34.80 9.41
N VAL A 62 -14.09 -33.93 8.51
CA VAL A 62 -14.98 -33.05 7.74
C VAL A 62 -15.80 -33.89 6.76
N PRO A 63 -17.14 -33.78 6.74
CA PRO A 63 -17.98 -34.55 5.82
C PRO A 63 -17.64 -34.25 4.35
N SER A 64 -17.72 -35.27 3.49
CA SER A 64 -17.74 -35.06 2.04
C SER A 64 -18.93 -34.20 1.62
N ASN A 65 -18.76 -33.45 0.54
CA ASN A 65 -19.66 -32.44 0.00
C ASN A 65 -20.11 -31.38 1.02
N ASN A 66 -19.21 -31.03 1.96
CA ASN A 66 -19.46 -30.03 2.99
C ASN A 66 -19.92 -28.69 2.38
N ARG A 67 -20.91 -28.04 2.98
CA ARG A 67 -21.43 -26.73 2.51
C ARG A 67 -21.28 -25.62 3.54
N ASN A 68 -20.74 -25.94 4.72
CA ASN A 68 -20.64 -25.02 5.83
C ASN A 68 -19.18 -24.81 6.19
N TRP A 69 -18.78 -23.58 6.49
CA TRP A 69 -17.43 -23.30 6.96
C TRP A 69 -17.12 -24.07 8.26
N ILE A 70 -16.12 -24.94 8.21
CA ILE A 70 -15.57 -25.64 9.38
C ILE A 70 -14.17 -25.12 9.65
N CYS A 71 -13.91 -24.70 10.89
CA CYS A 71 -12.59 -24.25 11.32
C CYS A 71 -11.79 -25.45 11.86
N ILE A 72 -10.63 -25.72 11.28
CA ILE A 72 -9.63 -26.61 11.87
C ILE A 72 -8.60 -25.72 12.55
N TYR A 73 -8.59 -25.70 13.88
CA TYR A 73 -7.68 -24.88 14.69
C TYR A 73 -6.49 -25.71 15.16
N ALA A 74 -5.36 -25.56 14.49
CA ALA A 74 -4.12 -26.27 14.82
C ALA A 74 -3.29 -25.45 15.82
N LYS A 75 -3.10 -25.98 17.03
CA LYS A 75 -2.25 -25.34 18.04
C LYS A 75 -0.78 -25.30 17.62
N ALA A 76 0.02 -24.51 18.31
CA ALA A 76 1.45 -24.44 18.14
C ALA A 76 2.10 -25.83 18.27
N GLY A 77 3.02 -26.13 17.35
CA GLY A 77 3.72 -27.39 17.27
C GLY A 77 4.17 -27.72 15.85
N THR A 78 4.99 -28.77 15.73
CA THR A 78 5.42 -29.32 14.45
C THR A 78 4.62 -30.58 14.15
N TYR A 79 3.84 -30.52 13.07
CA TYR A 79 3.04 -31.61 12.52
C TYR A 79 3.85 -32.28 11.42
N ARG A 80 4.21 -33.55 11.60
CA ARG A 80 5.02 -34.31 10.64
C ARG A 80 4.12 -35.21 9.81
N GLU A 81 3.45 -34.60 8.85
CA GLU A 81 2.42 -35.25 8.06
C GLU A 81 2.30 -34.55 6.71
N GLN A 82 1.79 -35.28 5.73
CA GLN A 82 1.23 -34.70 4.52
C GLN A 82 -0.25 -34.39 4.78
N VAL A 83 -0.69 -33.19 4.40
CA VAL A 83 -2.09 -32.76 4.55
C VAL A 83 -2.72 -32.70 3.16
N ASN A 84 -3.70 -33.55 2.91
CA ASN A 84 -4.50 -33.60 1.70
C ASN A 84 -5.93 -33.12 1.97
N ILE A 85 -6.33 -32.04 1.30
CA ILE A 85 -7.69 -31.49 1.29
C ILE A 85 -8.33 -31.84 -0.07
N PRO A 86 -9.11 -32.94 -0.14
CA PRO A 86 -9.67 -33.42 -1.40
C PRO A 86 -10.80 -32.51 -1.91
N PHE A 87 -11.06 -32.54 -3.22
CA PHE A 87 -12.04 -31.67 -3.90
C PHE A 87 -13.46 -31.77 -3.33
N ASP A 88 -13.82 -32.92 -2.75
CA ASP A 88 -15.12 -33.17 -2.14
C ASP A 88 -15.26 -32.56 -0.75
N LYS A 89 -14.25 -31.88 -0.20
CA LYS A 89 -14.32 -31.23 1.13
C LYS A 89 -14.14 -29.71 1.09
N PRO A 90 -15.02 -28.94 0.42
CA PRO A 90 -14.91 -27.49 0.37
C PRO A 90 -15.29 -26.81 1.69
N PHE A 91 -15.05 -25.49 1.77
CA PHE A 91 -15.36 -24.64 2.94
C PHE A 91 -14.60 -25.01 4.22
N ILE A 92 -13.31 -25.34 4.09
CA ILE A 92 -12.43 -25.57 5.24
C ILE A 92 -11.62 -24.30 5.54
N TYR A 93 -11.64 -23.87 6.80
CA TYR A 93 -10.79 -22.82 7.33
C TYR A 93 -9.72 -23.42 8.26
N LEU A 94 -8.51 -23.62 7.74
CA LEU A 94 -7.36 -24.10 8.49
C LEU A 94 -6.63 -22.93 9.16
N LYS A 95 -6.61 -22.90 10.49
CA LYS A 95 -6.05 -21.80 11.27
C LYS A 95 -4.99 -22.31 12.25
N GLY A 96 -3.76 -21.80 12.13
CA GLY A 96 -2.71 -21.99 13.12
C GLY A 96 -2.64 -20.87 14.17
N GLU A 97 -1.83 -21.08 15.21
CA GLU A 97 -1.56 -20.10 16.28
C GLU A 97 -0.53 -19.03 15.89
N GLY A 98 0.18 -19.26 14.80
CA GLY A 98 1.19 -18.35 14.30
C GLY A 98 1.99 -19.05 13.23
N LYS A 99 2.36 -18.31 12.18
CA LYS A 99 2.91 -18.92 10.98
C LYS A 99 4.24 -19.66 11.19
N TRP A 100 4.89 -19.49 12.35
CA TRP A 100 6.12 -20.23 12.76
C TRP A 100 5.98 -20.91 14.11
N LYS A 101 4.82 -20.77 14.74
CA LYS A 101 4.43 -21.52 15.92
C LYS A 101 3.78 -22.84 15.51
N THR A 102 3.04 -22.84 14.40
CA THR A 102 2.36 -24.00 13.82
C THR A 102 2.99 -24.33 12.47
N THR A 103 3.68 -25.46 12.37
CA THR A 103 4.41 -25.85 11.15
C THR A 103 4.06 -27.28 10.76
N VAL A 104 3.68 -27.47 9.49
CA VAL A 104 3.49 -28.77 8.86
C VAL A 104 4.73 -29.09 8.04
N VAL A 105 5.27 -30.30 8.19
CA VAL A 105 6.52 -30.71 7.57
C VAL A 105 6.37 -32.07 6.93
N TRP A 106 6.78 -32.19 5.66
CA TRP A 106 6.83 -33.46 4.94
C TRP A 106 8.14 -33.61 4.15
N ASN A 107 8.49 -34.85 3.80
CA ASN A 107 9.80 -35.21 3.24
C ASN A 107 9.75 -35.93 1.87
N ALA A 108 8.58 -35.95 1.21
CA ALA A 108 8.48 -36.50 -0.14
C ALA A 108 9.19 -35.60 -1.16
N HIS A 109 9.87 -36.24 -2.11
CA HIS A 109 10.65 -35.65 -3.20
C HIS A 109 10.54 -36.57 -4.44
N ASP A 110 11.07 -36.17 -5.59
CA ASP A 110 11.15 -36.94 -6.86
C ASP A 110 9.94 -36.87 -7.80
N SER A 111 8.76 -36.44 -7.34
CA SER A 111 7.59 -36.23 -8.20
C SER A 111 6.76 -35.05 -7.73
N ILE A 112 6.42 -34.14 -8.65
CA ILE A 112 5.53 -32.99 -8.35
C ILE A 112 4.09 -33.43 -8.02
N ALA A 113 3.63 -34.60 -8.50
CA ALA A 113 2.24 -35.01 -8.35
C ALA A 113 1.86 -35.49 -6.94
N THR A 114 2.83 -35.92 -6.13
CA THR A 114 2.59 -36.58 -4.84
C THR A 114 3.40 -36.01 -3.68
N SER A 115 4.30 -35.04 -3.92
CA SER A 115 5.27 -34.59 -2.90
C SER A 115 4.82 -33.41 -2.03
N GLY A 116 3.66 -32.81 -2.32
CA GLY A 116 3.18 -31.62 -1.61
C GLY A 116 2.99 -31.84 -0.10
N THR A 117 3.64 -31.03 0.74
CA THR A 117 3.37 -31.03 2.20
C THR A 117 1.92 -30.65 2.49
N LEU A 118 1.38 -29.68 1.76
CA LEU A 118 -0.05 -29.45 1.60
C LEU A 118 -0.46 -29.78 0.15
N ILE A 119 -1.52 -30.55 0.00
CA ILE A 119 -2.24 -30.73 -1.26
C ILE A 119 -3.66 -30.22 -1.04
N SER A 120 -4.06 -29.16 -1.73
CA SER A 120 -5.40 -28.58 -1.61
C SER A 120 -6.10 -28.55 -2.96
N GLN A 121 -7.08 -29.44 -3.11
CA GLN A 121 -7.90 -29.56 -4.31
C GLN A 121 -9.33 -29.04 -4.09
N ALA A 122 -9.69 -28.72 -2.85
CA ALA A 122 -11.02 -28.23 -2.47
C ALA A 122 -11.24 -26.75 -2.82
N ASP A 123 -12.43 -26.44 -3.33
CA ASP A 123 -12.87 -25.07 -3.50
C ASP A 123 -13.17 -24.40 -2.16
N ASN A 124 -13.08 -23.07 -2.12
CA ASN A 124 -13.36 -22.27 -0.91
C ASN A 124 -12.52 -22.72 0.30
N PHE A 125 -11.23 -22.99 0.07
CA PHE A 125 -10.29 -23.30 1.14
C PHE A 125 -9.61 -22.04 1.68
N VAL A 126 -9.49 -21.90 2.99
CA VAL A 126 -8.77 -20.79 3.62
C VAL A 126 -7.73 -21.32 4.59
N ALA A 127 -6.47 -20.91 4.44
CA ALA A 127 -5.43 -21.16 5.43
C ALA A 127 -4.93 -19.85 6.06
N LYS A 128 -4.68 -19.87 7.37
CA LYS A 128 -4.20 -18.69 8.11
C LYS A 128 -3.24 -19.03 9.23
N SER A 129 -2.13 -18.31 9.30
CA SER A 129 -1.19 -18.34 10.43
C SER A 129 -0.54 -19.71 10.71
N LEU A 130 -0.10 -20.42 9.66
CA LEU A 130 0.73 -21.65 9.75
C LEU A 130 1.71 -21.73 8.57
N SER A 131 2.73 -22.60 8.64
CA SER A 131 3.66 -22.84 7.53
C SER A 131 3.70 -24.28 7.07
N PHE A 132 3.93 -24.47 5.77
CA PHE A 132 4.18 -25.74 5.10
C PHE A 132 5.64 -25.76 4.64
N VAL A 133 6.38 -26.80 5.02
CA VAL A 133 7.84 -26.85 4.86
C VAL A 133 8.27 -28.22 4.36
N VAL A 134 9.13 -28.23 3.33
CA VAL A 134 9.81 -29.45 2.87
C VAL A 134 11.04 -29.70 3.76
N ARG A 135 11.22 -30.93 4.28
CA ARG A 135 12.37 -31.33 5.11
C ARG A 135 12.87 -32.72 4.74
N ILE A 136 14.18 -32.96 4.67
CA ILE A 136 14.76 -34.32 4.71
C ILE A 136 15.07 -34.70 6.16
N LEU A 137 14.60 -35.88 6.59
CA LEU A 137 15.22 -36.61 7.70
C LEU A 137 16.40 -37.38 7.12
N THR A 138 17.63 -36.96 7.40
CA THR A 138 18.79 -37.84 7.25
C THR A 138 18.69 -38.88 8.38
N LEU A 139 17.94 -39.96 8.12
CA LEU A 139 18.09 -41.20 8.88
C LEU A 139 19.43 -41.80 8.46
N CYS A 140 20.48 -41.55 9.23
CA CYS A 140 21.62 -42.46 9.26
C CYS A 140 21.13 -43.78 9.87
N SER A 141 20.44 -44.58 9.05
CA SER A 141 20.15 -45.96 9.35
C SER A 141 21.36 -46.75 8.90
N CYS A 142 22.34 -46.90 9.80
CA CYS A 142 23.22 -48.06 9.73
C CYS A 142 22.37 -49.29 10.06
N SER A 143 21.64 -49.79 9.07
CA SER A 143 21.26 -51.20 9.04
C SER A 143 22.57 -51.98 8.86
N LEU A 144 22.99 -52.66 9.92
CA LEU A 144 23.90 -53.80 9.77
C LEU A 144 23.27 -54.76 8.77
N SER A 145 23.74 -54.72 7.53
CA SER A 145 23.63 -55.85 6.61
C SER A 145 25.02 -56.42 6.44
N LEU A 146 25.26 -57.50 7.19
CA LEU A 146 26.36 -58.42 6.93
C LEU A 146 26.10 -58.99 5.53
N SER A 147 26.89 -58.59 4.53
CA SER A 147 27.00 -59.40 3.32
C SER A 147 28.44 -59.40 2.83
N LEU A 148 28.99 -60.62 2.75
CA LEU A 148 30.28 -60.96 2.18
C LEU A 148 30.39 -60.39 0.77
N ALA A 149 31.43 -59.60 0.50
CA ALA A 149 31.91 -59.41 -0.86
C ALA A 149 33.17 -60.28 -1.06
N HIS A 150 33.03 -61.30 -1.90
CA HIS A 150 34.15 -62.00 -2.51
C HIS A 150 34.82 -61.09 -3.54
N THR A 151 36.12 -60.84 -3.34
CA THR A 151 37.21 -60.88 -4.32
C THR A 151 37.01 -60.15 -5.68
N HIS A 152 37.92 -59.31 -6.19
CA HIS A 152 39.32 -59.64 -6.47
C HIS A 152 40.07 -58.38 -6.95
N THR A 153 41.25 -58.12 -6.33
CA THR A 153 42.57 -57.78 -6.93
C THR A 153 42.67 -56.58 -7.89
N HIS A 154 43.47 -55.52 -7.64
CA HIS A 154 44.95 -55.50 -7.67
C HIS A 154 45.49 -54.08 -7.29
N PRO A 155 46.80 -53.89 -7.03
CA PRO A 155 47.35 -53.12 -5.90
C PRO A 155 48.16 -51.84 -6.32
N PRO A 156 48.71 -51.06 -5.36
CA PRO A 156 49.12 -49.65 -5.52
C PRO A 156 50.65 -49.45 -5.67
N PRO A 157 51.15 -48.20 -5.80
CA PRO A 157 52.47 -47.84 -5.27
C PRO A 157 52.43 -46.83 -4.11
N PRO A 158 53.50 -46.75 -3.30
CA PRO A 158 53.45 -46.52 -1.85
C PRO A 158 53.95 -45.13 -1.41
N PRO A 159 53.79 -44.77 -0.10
CA PRO A 159 54.04 -43.44 0.44
C PRO A 159 55.43 -43.30 1.06
N PRO A 160 55.86 -42.06 1.39
CA PRO A 160 56.62 -41.83 2.62
C PRO A 160 55.85 -40.95 3.60
N GLN A 161 55.53 -41.58 4.73
CA GLN A 161 55.12 -41.00 6.01
C GLN A 161 56.34 -40.40 6.78
N PRO A 162 56.32 -40.12 8.11
CA PRO A 162 55.36 -39.40 8.98
C PRO A 162 56.06 -38.45 9.99
N LEU A 163 55.27 -37.90 10.94
CA LEU A 163 55.56 -37.57 12.36
C LEU A 163 55.70 -36.06 12.67
N LYS A 164 55.07 -35.48 13.70
CA LYS A 164 54.46 -35.93 14.98
C LYS A 164 53.40 -34.88 15.36
N LYS A 165 52.15 -35.23 15.70
CA LYS A 165 51.62 -35.67 17.03
C LYS A 165 52.10 -34.85 18.24
N ASN A 166 51.18 -34.07 18.81
CA ASN A 166 50.80 -33.99 20.23
C ASN A 166 49.58 -33.04 20.33
N GLY A 167 48.43 -33.37 20.93
CA GLY A 167 48.08 -34.54 21.72
C GLY A 167 46.58 -34.67 21.98
N THR A 168 46.23 -35.89 22.39
CA THR A 168 45.18 -36.29 23.34
C THR A 168 43.70 -36.00 23.06
N PHE A 169 43.10 -37.01 22.44
CA PHE A 169 41.73 -37.50 22.55
C PHE A 169 41.13 -37.43 23.97
N ASN A 170 39.82 -37.14 24.04
CA ASN A 170 38.89 -37.98 24.80
C ASN A 170 37.43 -37.76 24.40
N LYS A 171 36.73 -38.90 24.22
CA LYS A 171 35.32 -39.18 24.47
C LYS A 171 34.35 -37.99 24.42
N ILE A 172 33.49 -37.97 23.41
CA ILE A 172 32.01 -38.03 23.51
C ILE A 172 31.50 -38.10 22.07
N THR A 173 31.12 -39.28 21.64
CA THR A 173 30.22 -39.46 20.49
C THR A 173 29.21 -40.47 20.96
N TYR A 174 27.92 -40.10 20.86
CA TYR A 174 26.78 -40.61 21.63
C TYR A 174 26.61 -39.94 22.99
N PHE A 175 26.06 -38.73 23.00
CA PHE A 175 24.84 -38.37 23.75
C PHE A 175 24.43 -36.93 23.36
N LEU A 176 23.15 -36.74 23.01
CA LEU A 176 22.48 -35.50 22.58
C LEU A 176 22.74 -34.96 21.15
N MET A 177 22.34 -35.74 20.14
CA MET A 177 21.67 -35.18 18.94
C MET A 177 20.18 -35.03 19.22
N LYS A 178 19.82 -34.14 20.15
CA LYS A 178 18.43 -33.71 20.37
C LYS A 178 18.43 -32.19 20.52
N GLU A 179 17.71 -31.53 19.60
CA GLU A 179 17.22 -30.14 19.67
C GLU A 179 18.01 -28.99 18.99
N VAL A 180 18.63 -29.19 17.81
CA VAL A 180 19.13 -28.06 16.98
C VAL A 180 18.67 -28.12 15.51
N GLU A 181 17.51 -28.73 15.21
CA GLU A 181 16.93 -28.70 13.85
C GLU A 181 15.42 -28.43 13.87
N LYS A 182 15.02 -27.19 14.15
CA LYS A 182 13.67 -26.72 13.86
C LYS A 182 13.76 -25.52 12.92
N THR A 183 13.26 -25.70 11.69
CA THR A 183 12.92 -24.70 10.64
C THR A 183 13.84 -24.51 9.42
N ARG A 184 14.97 -25.22 9.27
CA ARG A 184 15.72 -25.21 7.99
C ARG A 184 15.22 -26.31 7.03
N ASN A 185 15.04 -25.95 5.76
CA ASN A 185 14.98 -26.91 4.65
C ASN A 185 16.31 -27.70 4.65
N SER A 186 16.23 -29.02 4.67
CA SER A 186 17.38 -29.95 4.71
C SER A 186 17.68 -30.55 3.34
N PHE A 187 16.94 -30.15 2.30
CA PHE A 187 17.37 -30.33 0.91
C PHE A 187 18.29 -29.15 0.54
N ASN A 188 19.56 -29.46 0.27
CA ASN A 188 20.61 -28.58 -0.29
C ASN A 188 21.42 -27.64 0.63
N TYR A 189 21.65 -27.95 1.92
CA TYR A 189 22.74 -27.30 2.68
C TYR A 189 23.38 -28.26 3.71
N PRO A 190 24.71 -28.51 3.71
CA PRO A 190 25.78 -27.88 2.93
C PRO A 190 26.32 -28.76 1.78
N MET A 191 26.57 -28.18 0.60
CA MET A 191 27.52 -28.76 -0.37
C MET A 191 28.96 -28.54 0.14
N VAL A 192 29.33 -29.25 1.20
CA VAL A 192 30.72 -29.49 1.54
C VAL A 192 30.82 -30.97 1.83
N THR A 193 31.64 -31.66 1.03
CA THR A 193 31.97 -33.10 0.98
C THR A 193 31.09 -33.98 0.07
N TYR A 194 31.58 -34.21 -1.15
CA TYR A 194 31.58 -35.49 -1.90
C TYR A 194 30.32 -36.39 -1.86
N ASP A 195 29.11 -35.84 -1.92
CA ASP A 195 27.93 -36.64 -2.26
C ASP A 195 26.97 -35.84 -3.17
N TYR A 196 26.90 -36.24 -4.43
CA TYR A 196 26.05 -35.63 -5.47
C TYR A 196 24.59 -36.02 -5.25
N ASN A 197 23.88 -35.33 -4.35
CA ASN A 197 22.42 -35.32 -4.41
C ASN A 197 21.99 -34.32 -5.48
N ALA A 198 21.45 -34.82 -6.60
CA ALA A 198 20.89 -33.98 -7.65
C ALA A 198 19.80 -33.04 -7.08
N ILE A 199 19.74 -31.79 -7.57
CA ILE A 199 18.63 -30.88 -7.24
C ILE A 199 17.34 -31.51 -7.79
N LYS A 200 16.34 -31.73 -6.93
CA LYS A 200 15.07 -32.34 -7.32
C LYS A 200 13.87 -31.46 -6.91
N PRO A 201 12.77 -31.49 -7.68
CA PRO A 201 11.50 -30.86 -7.29
C PRO A 201 10.97 -31.36 -5.95
N ALA A 202 10.53 -30.44 -5.09
CA ALA A 202 9.87 -30.78 -3.83
C ALA A 202 8.91 -29.68 -3.35
N LEU A 203 7.65 -30.06 -3.13
CA LEU A 203 6.54 -29.13 -2.93
C LEU A 203 6.24 -28.87 -1.46
N ALA A 204 6.26 -27.59 -1.07
CA ALA A 204 5.65 -27.15 0.18
C ALA A 204 4.12 -27.13 0.06
N ALA A 205 3.58 -26.71 -1.08
CA ALA A 205 2.15 -26.79 -1.35
C ALA A 205 1.80 -26.94 -2.82
N MET A 206 0.73 -27.69 -3.10
CA MET A 206 0.04 -27.75 -4.38
C MET A 206 -1.40 -27.28 -4.20
N ILE A 207 -1.81 -26.24 -4.92
CA ILE A 207 -3.14 -25.62 -4.81
C ILE A 207 -3.85 -25.67 -6.16
N SER A 208 -5.00 -26.35 -6.24
CA SER A 208 -5.79 -26.46 -7.47
C SER A 208 -7.28 -26.18 -7.30
N GLY A 209 -7.75 -26.00 -6.07
CA GLY A 209 -9.15 -25.70 -5.76
C GLY A 209 -9.46 -24.20 -5.87
N ASP A 210 -10.59 -23.87 -6.50
CA ASP A 210 -10.96 -22.50 -6.81
C ASP A 210 -11.40 -21.71 -5.56
N LYS A 211 -11.23 -20.38 -5.61
CA LYS A 211 -11.53 -19.46 -4.49
C LYS A 211 -10.75 -19.80 -3.21
N SER A 212 -9.49 -20.21 -3.35
CA SER A 212 -8.61 -20.50 -2.22
C SER A 212 -7.88 -19.24 -1.73
N ALA A 213 -7.77 -19.05 -0.41
CA ALA A 213 -7.09 -17.90 0.18
C ALA A 213 -6.12 -18.25 1.31
N PHE A 214 -4.97 -17.59 1.31
CA PHE A 214 -3.88 -17.81 2.26
C PHE A 214 -3.50 -16.49 2.93
N TYR A 215 -3.64 -16.41 4.25
CA TYR A 215 -3.34 -15.20 5.01
C TYR A 215 -2.26 -15.46 6.06
N ARG A 216 -1.12 -14.77 5.95
CA ARG A 216 0.02 -14.96 6.85
C ARG A 216 0.45 -16.42 6.93
N CYS A 217 0.60 -17.10 5.80
CA CYS A 217 1.15 -18.45 5.75
C CYS A 217 2.62 -18.44 5.32
N GLY A 218 3.37 -19.52 5.60
CA GLY A 218 4.70 -19.75 5.04
C GLY A 218 4.72 -20.96 4.11
N PHE A 219 5.42 -20.84 2.99
CA PHE A 219 5.67 -21.91 2.02
C PHE A 219 7.17 -21.98 1.79
N ILE A 220 7.82 -23.00 2.33
CA ILE A 220 9.27 -23.03 2.45
C ILE A 220 9.83 -24.28 1.76
N GLY A 221 10.61 -24.06 0.71
CA GLY A 221 11.22 -25.12 -0.09
C GLY A 221 12.48 -24.65 -0.79
N PHE A 222 12.80 -25.26 -1.94
CA PHE A 222 13.95 -24.88 -2.77
C PHE A 222 13.57 -24.83 -4.25
N GLN A 223 13.54 -25.98 -4.93
CA GLN A 223 12.96 -26.09 -6.26
C GLN A 223 11.47 -26.43 -6.16
N ASP A 224 10.62 -25.75 -6.93
CA ASP A 224 9.19 -26.06 -7.07
C ASP A 224 8.42 -25.98 -5.74
N THR A 225 8.66 -24.92 -4.96
CA THR A 225 8.12 -24.79 -3.59
C THR A 225 6.58 -24.69 -3.57
N LEU A 226 6.00 -23.85 -4.41
CA LEU A 226 4.56 -23.61 -4.48
C LEU A 226 4.06 -23.88 -5.90
N TRP A 227 3.31 -24.97 -6.05
CA TRP A 227 2.58 -25.25 -7.28
C TRP A 227 1.19 -24.64 -7.19
N ASP A 228 1.08 -23.46 -7.77
CA ASP A 228 -0.16 -22.71 -7.95
C ASP A 228 -0.83 -23.17 -9.25
N VAL A 229 -1.47 -24.34 -9.18
CA VAL A 229 -1.85 -25.16 -10.33
C VAL A 229 -2.85 -24.46 -11.24
N GLN A 230 -4.03 -24.15 -10.70
CA GLN A 230 -5.19 -23.63 -11.42
C GLN A 230 -6.23 -23.11 -10.43
N GLY A 231 -7.16 -22.26 -10.88
CA GLY A 231 -8.20 -21.66 -10.03
C GLY A 231 -7.86 -20.23 -9.60
N ARG A 232 -8.78 -19.58 -8.90
CA ARG A 232 -8.64 -18.20 -8.40
C ARG A 232 -8.09 -18.21 -7.00
N HIS A 233 -6.88 -17.68 -6.83
CA HIS A 233 -6.18 -17.74 -5.55
C HIS A 233 -5.76 -16.37 -5.03
N TYR A 234 -5.83 -16.21 -3.70
CA TYR A 234 -5.39 -15.01 -3.01
C TYR A 234 -4.36 -15.30 -1.94
N PHE A 235 -3.17 -14.70 -2.05
CA PHE A 235 -2.11 -14.80 -1.05
C PHE A 235 -1.87 -13.43 -0.46
N LYS A 236 -2.03 -13.28 0.87
CA LYS A 236 -1.82 -12.00 1.55
C LYS A 236 -0.92 -12.14 2.76
N LEU A 237 0.13 -11.31 2.84
CA LEU A 237 1.12 -11.32 3.94
C LEU A 237 1.81 -12.68 4.14
N CYS A 238 1.87 -13.50 3.08
CA CYS A 238 2.54 -14.81 3.11
C CYS A 238 4.05 -14.66 2.90
N THR A 239 4.80 -15.67 3.33
CA THR A 239 6.23 -15.82 3.03
C THR A 239 6.40 -17.02 2.11
N ILE A 240 6.97 -16.82 0.93
CA ILE A 240 7.25 -17.89 -0.02
C ILE A 240 8.75 -17.92 -0.27
N GLN A 241 9.41 -19.04 0.02
CA GLN A 241 10.86 -19.17 -0.07
C GLN A 241 11.27 -20.31 -0.99
N GLY A 242 12.20 -20.03 -1.90
CA GLY A 242 12.84 -21.03 -2.76
C GLY A 242 13.89 -20.44 -3.68
N ALA A 243 14.38 -21.23 -4.63
CA ALA A 243 15.49 -20.90 -5.51
C ALA A 243 15.18 -21.09 -6.99
N ILE A 244 14.55 -22.20 -7.39
CA ILE A 244 14.27 -22.54 -8.79
C ILE A 244 12.78 -22.76 -8.94
N ASP A 245 12.14 -22.02 -9.85
CA ASP A 245 10.72 -22.11 -10.19
C ASP A 245 9.79 -22.20 -8.97
N PHE A 246 10.16 -21.49 -7.91
CA PHE A 246 9.59 -21.81 -6.61
C PHE A 246 8.15 -21.30 -6.45
N ILE A 247 7.65 -20.52 -7.41
CA ILE A 247 6.23 -20.24 -7.63
C ILE A 247 5.90 -20.58 -9.09
N PHE A 248 5.18 -21.67 -9.33
CA PHE A 248 4.93 -22.15 -10.69
C PHE A 248 3.51 -22.69 -10.86
N GLY A 249 3.04 -22.79 -12.11
CA GLY A 249 1.70 -23.27 -12.45
C GLY A 249 0.87 -22.28 -13.26
N ALA A 250 -0.44 -22.52 -13.36
CA ALA A 250 -1.37 -21.76 -14.20
C ALA A 250 -2.55 -21.17 -13.41
N GLY A 251 -2.37 -20.91 -12.11
CA GLY A 251 -3.35 -20.18 -11.30
C GLY A 251 -3.66 -18.77 -11.80
N GLN A 252 -4.88 -18.31 -11.52
CA GLN A 252 -5.29 -16.92 -11.61
C GLN A 252 -5.12 -16.29 -10.24
N SER A 253 -3.94 -15.73 -9.96
CA SER A 253 -3.48 -15.54 -8.58
C SER A 253 -2.98 -14.14 -8.30
N LEU A 254 -3.47 -13.59 -7.19
CA LEU A 254 -3.04 -12.31 -6.65
C LEU A 254 -2.25 -12.51 -5.36
N TYR A 255 -0.97 -12.19 -5.41
CA TYR A 255 -0.04 -12.15 -4.28
C TYR A 255 0.06 -10.70 -3.80
N GLU A 256 -0.55 -10.37 -2.67
CA GLU A 256 -0.59 -9.01 -2.12
C GLU A 256 0.25 -8.91 -0.85
N ARG A 257 1.24 -8.01 -0.82
CA ARG A 257 2.07 -7.75 0.36
C ARG A 257 2.75 -9.01 0.90
N CYS A 258 3.14 -9.92 0.01
CA CYS A 258 3.88 -11.12 0.36
C CYS A 258 5.39 -10.87 0.37
N THR A 259 6.11 -11.65 1.17
CA THR A 259 7.56 -11.75 1.13
C THR A 259 7.96 -12.89 0.21
N ILE A 260 8.67 -12.58 -0.85
CA ILE A 260 9.23 -13.51 -1.82
C ILE A 260 10.72 -13.64 -1.49
N SER A 261 11.09 -14.75 -0.83
CA SER A 261 12.41 -15.01 -0.28
C SER A 261 13.23 -15.92 -1.21
N VAL A 262 14.12 -15.33 -1.99
CA VAL A 262 15.11 -16.03 -2.82
C VAL A 262 16.14 -16.74 -1.94
N ALA A 263 16.35 -18.03 -2.18
CA ALA A 263 17.33 -18.86 -1.50
C ALA A 263 18.32 -19.46 -2.52
N ALA A 264 18.77 -18.65 -3.48
CA ALA A 264 19.58 -19.07 -4.62
C ALA A 264 21.09 -19.10 -4.36
N LYS A 265 21.57 -18.65 -3.20
CA LYS A 265 23.00 -18.70 -2.83
C LYS A 265 23.67 -20.07 -3.03
N PRO A 266 23.03 -21.23 -2.74
CA PRO A 266 23.63 -22.54 -3.00
C PRO A 266 23.85 -22.85 -4.49
N LEU A 267 23.26 -22.10 -5.41
CA LEU A 267 23.44 -22.27 -6.85
C LEU A 267 24.79 -21.71 -7.36
N GLY A 268 25.57 -21.05 -6.50
CA GLY A 268 26.86 -20.46 -6.86
C GLY A 268 26.69 -19.29 -7.83
N GLU A 269 27.33 -19.40 -9.00
CA GLU A 269 27.25 -18.39 -10.06
C GLU A 269 25.94 -18.43 -10.86
N LEU A 270 25.16 -19.50 -10.72
CA LEU A 270 23.88 -19.65 -11.42
C LEU A 270 22.78 -18.83 -10.72
N ALA A 271 21.95 -18.18 -11.53
CA ALA A 271 20.77 -17.49 -11.04
C ALA A 271 19.58 -18.44 -10.89
N GLY A 272 18.80 -18.25 -9.83
CA GLY A 272 17.51 -18.88 -9.60
C GLY A 272 16.37 -18.25 -10.42
N PHE A 273 15.15 -18.74 -10.18
CA PHE A 273 13.94 -18.26 -10.86
C PHE A 273 12.79 -18.18 -9.86
N ILE A 274 12.21 -16.99 -9.72
CA ILE A 274 11.10 -16.77 -8.80
C ILE A 274 9.82 -17.40 -9.34
N THR A 275 9.51 -17.16 -10.62
CA THR A 275 8.29 -17.65 -11.24
C THR A 275 8.52 -18.52 -12.47
N ALA A 276 7.68 -19.53 -12.63
CA ALA A 276 7.52 -20.30 -13.87
C ALA A 276 6.04 -20.46 -14.23
N GLN A 277 5.47 -19.43 -14.85
CA GLN A 277 4.02 -19.38 -15.11
C GLN A 277 3.67 -20.16 -16.39
N GLY A 278 2.61 -20.97 -16.30
CA GLY A 278 2.24 -22.01 -17.25
C GLY A 278 0.97 -21.76 -18.06
N ARG A 279 0.57 -20.50 -18.27
CA ARG A 279 -0.56 -20.15 -19.13
C ARG A 279 -0.27 -20.55 -20.58
N SER A 280 -1.13 -21.41 -21.13
CA SER A 280 -0.95 -21.98 -22.48
C SER A 280 -1.89 -21.39 -23.53
N ASN A 281 -2.87 -20.57 -23.15
CA ASN A 281 -3.88 -20.01 -24.05
C ASN A 281 -3.98 -18.49 -23.84
N PRO A 282 -3.94 -17.65 -24.90
CA PRO A 282 -4.01 -16.21 -24.78
C PRO A 282 -5.39 -15.70 -24.32
N HIS A 283 -6.44 -16.52 -24.37
CA HIS A 283 -7.78 -16.22 -23.89
C HIS A 283 -8.04 -16.63 -22.44
N ASP A 284 -7.14 -17.43 -21.84
CA ASP A 284 -7.24 -17.83 -20.44
C ASP A 284 -6.97 -16.61 -19.52
N PRO A 285 -7.81 -16.30 -18.51
CA PRO A 285 -7.56 -15.20 -17.59
C PRO A 285 -6.45 -15.47 -16.54
N SER A 286 -5.84 -16.66 -16.49
CA SER A 286 -4.77 -17.01 -15.56
C SER A 286 -3.51 -16.13 -15.63
N GLY A 287 -2.71 -16.12 -14.57
CA GLY A 287 -1.57 -15.23 -14.43
C GLY A 287 -1.19 -15.00 -12.96
N PHE A 288 0.08 -14.70 -12.73
CA PHE A 288 0.57 -14.34 -11.41
C PHE A 288 0.76 -12.83 -11.29
N VAL A 289 0.12 -12.22 -10.30
CA VAL A 289 0.22 -10.79 -10.03
C VAL A 289 0.79 -10.58 -8.63
N PHE A 290 1.97 -9.96 -8.55
CA PHE A 290 2.65 -9.60 -7.30
C PHE A 290 2.44 -8.11 -7.04
N LYS A 291 1.53 -7.79 -6.13
CA LYS A 291 1.13 -6.44 -5.77
C LYS A 291 1.71 -6.05 -4.42
N GLU A 292 2.45 -4.94 -4.38
CA GLU A 292 3.00 -4.40 -3.12
C GLU A 292 3.83 -5.43 -2.34
N CYS A 293 4.49 -6.36 -3.05
CA CYS A 293 5.29 -7.43 -2.45
C CYS A 293 6.72 -6.96 -2.14
N ASN A 294 7.50 -7.85 -1.53
CA ASN A 294 8.94 -7.66 -1.33
C ASN A 294 9.75 -8.86 -1.85
N VAL A 295 10.69 -8.62 -2.77
CA VAL A 295 11.61 -9.62 -3.33
C VAL A 295 12.99 -9.46 -2.71
N ILE A 296 13.36 -10.43 -1.87
CA ILE A 296 14.52 -10.41 -0.99
C ILE A 296 15.19 -11.77 -0.95
N GLY A 297 16.39 -11.89 -0.38
CA GLY A 297 17.01 -13.19 -0.13
C GLY A 297 18.51 -13.19 -0.36
N SER A 298 19.04 -14.37 -0.69
CA SER A 298 20.46 -14.57 -0.98
C SER A 298 20.68 -15.31 -2.30
N GLY A 299 21.76 -14.96 -3.01
CA GLY A 299 22.00 -15.35 -4.40
C GLY A 299 21.32 -14.43 -5.42
N GLN A 300 21.49 -14.77 -6.70
CA GLN A 300 20.87 -14.06 -7.82
C GLN A 300 19.66 -14.83 -8.35
N ALA A 301 18.63 -14.16 -8.85
CA ALA A 301 17.47 -14.78 -9.46
C ALA A 301 16.81 -13.89 -10.52
N PHE A 302 16.24 -14.53 -11.54
CA PHE A 302 15.28 -13.91 -12.43
C PHE A 302 13.91 -13.79 -11.75
N LEU A 303 13.15 -12.74 -12.10
CA LEU A 303 11.74 -12.59 -11.74
C LEU A 303 10.89 -13.74 -12.28
N GLY A 304 11.29 -14.31 -13.42
CA GLY A 304 10.70 -15.54 -13.91
C GLY A 304 11.15 -15.98 -15.28
N ARG A 305 10.61 -17.13 -15.68
CA ARG A 305 10.73 -17.73 -17.02
C ARG A 305 9.39 -18.29 -17.48
N PRO A 306 9.07 -18.30 -18.79
CA PRO A 306 7.82 -18.84 -19.27
C PRO A 306 7.86 -20.37 -19.28
N TRP A 307 6.95 -21.02 -18.54
CA TRP A 307 6.80 -22.48 -18.65
C TRP A 307 5.96 -22.86 -19.87
N ARG A 308 5.11 -21.95 -20.35
CA ARG A 308 4.25 -22.12 -21.53
C ARG A 308 4.22 -20.83 -22.37
N ASP A 309 3.87 -20.95 -23.65
CA ASP A 309 4.02 -19.88 -24.64
C ASP A 309 3.17 -18.61 -24.36
N HIS A 310 2.18 -18.66 -23.47
CA HIS A 310 1.34 -17.50 -23.12
C HIS A 310 1.49 -17.07 -21.65
N ALA A 311 2.62 -17.43 -21.04
CA ALA A 311 2.93 -17.14 -19.65
C ALA A 311 2.67 -15.66 -19.29
N ARG A 312 2.04 -15.42 -18.14
CA ARG A 312 1.73 -14.07 -17.67
C ARG A 312 2.13 -13.85 -16.22
N VAL A 313 3.03 -12.90 -16.01
CA VAL A 313 3.54 -12.52 -14.69
C VAL A 313 3.66 -11.00 -14.61
N VAL A 314 3.14 -10.39 -13.54
CA VAL A 314 3.18 -8.94 -13.33
C VAL A 314 3.68 -8.62 -11.92
N PHE A 315 4.71 -7.79 -11.82
CA PHE A 315 5.11 -7.16 -10.57
C PHE A 315 4.65 -5.69 -10.55
N PHE A 316 3.82 -5.33 -9.58
CA PHE A 316 3.22 -4.01 -9.44
C PHE A 316 3.51 -3.42 -8.06
N ASN A 317 4.12 -2.23 -8.02
CA ASN A 317 4.52 -1.53 -6.79
C ASN A 317 5.31 -2.42 -5.81
N THR A 318 6.10 -3.34 -6.33
CA THR A 318 6.86 -4.31 -5.53
C THR A 318 8.28 -3.79 -5.27
N SER A 319 8.77 -3.97 -4.03
CA SER A 319 10.15 -3.67 -3.68
C SER A 319 11.07 -4.84 -4.04
N MET A 320 12.21 -4.56 -4.66
CA MET A 320 13.15 -5.56 -5.16
C MET A 320 14.58 -5.23 -4.70
N SER A 321 15.16 -6.12 -3.91
CA SER A 321 16.58 -6.04 -3.54
C SER A 321 17.49 -6.45 -4.71
N SER A 322 18.81 -6.33 -4.52
CA SER A 322 19.83 -6.68 -5.51
C SER A 322 19.93 -8.18 -5.86
N VAL A 323 19.05 -9.02 -5.30
CA VAL A 323 18.91 -10.43 -5.69
C VAL A 323 18.32 -10.58 -7.10
N VAL A 324 17.65 -9.57 -7.64
CA VAL A 324 17.09 -9.60 -8.99
C VAL A 324 18.18 -9.26 -9.99
N VAL A 325 18.43 -10.16 -10.94
CA VAL A 325 19.43 -9.95 -12.00
C VAL A 325 19.03 -8.78 -12.92
N PRO A 326 19.98 -8.03 -13.50
CA PRO A 326 19.69 -6.86 -14.33
C PRO A 326 18.77 -7.13 -15.53
N GLU A 327 18.89 -8.30 -16.14
CA GLU A 327 18.07 -8.78 -17.27
C GLU A 327 16.60 -8.93 -16.86
N GLY A 328 16.34 -9.17 -15.57
CA GLY A 328 15.02 -9.35 -14.95
C GLY A 328 14.34 -10.67 -15.29
N TRP A 329 14.30 -11.03 -16.57
CA TRP A 329 13.52 -12.16 -17.07
C TRP A 329 14.31 -13.07 -18.01
N SER A 330 13.95 -14.35 -18.04
CA SER A 330 14.50 -15.32 -19.00
C SER A 330 13.41 -15.77 -19.98
N ALA A 331 13.78 -15.95 -21.25
CA ALA A 331 12.86 -16.41 -22.30
C ALA A 331 12.72 -17.93 -22.37
N TRP A 332 13.62 -18.69 -21.72
CA TRP A 332 13.62 -20.16 -21.71
C TRP A 332 13.44 -20.78 -23.12
N GLU A 333 12.39 -21.57 -23.33
CA GLU A 333 12.06 -22.25 -24.59
C GLU A 333 11.21 -21.36 -25.52
N SER A 334 10.77 -20.19 -25.04
CA SER A 334 10.05 -19.20 -25.83
C SER A 334 10.99 -18.23 -26.56
N ILE A 335 12.29 -18.54 -26.67
CA ILE A 335 13.22 -17.79 -27.53
C ILE A 335 12.68 -17.75 -28.97
N GLY A 336 12.56 -16.56 -29.54
CA GLY A 336 11.94 -16.32 -30.86
C GLY A 336 10.40 -16.27 -30.84
N ARG A 337 9.75 -16.50 -29.69
CA ARG A 337 8.30 -16.43 -29.47
C ARG A 337 7.92 -15.51 -28.30
N GLU A 338 8.81 -14.62 -27.90
CA GLU A 338 8.65 -13.71 -26.75
C GLU A 338 7.48 -12.73 -26.93
N SER A 339 6.99 -12.56 -28.17
CA SER A 339 5.81 -11.76 -28.45
C SER A 339 4.54 -12.31 -27.79
N LEU A 340 4.47 -13.62 -27.52
CA LEU A 340 3.31 -14.35 -26.99
C LEU A 340 3.18 -14.29 -25.46
N ILE A 341 4.28 -14.05 -24.75
CA ILE A 341 4.33 -13.97 -23.28
C ILE A 341 4.05 -12.54 -22.78
N THR A 342 3.58 -12.43 -21.54
CA THR A 342 3.23 -11.16 -20.89
C THR A 342 3.92 -11.04 -19.54
N PHE A 343 5.19 -10.64 -19.54
CA PHE A 343 5.96 -10.30 -18.34
C PHE A 343 6.12 -8.79 -18.23
N ALA A 344 5.80 -8.22 -17.06
CA ALA A 344 5.77 -6.77 -16.88
C ALA A 344 6.12 -6.34 -15.46
N GLU A 345 6.82 -5.20 -15.36
CA GLU A 345 7.08 -4.48 -14.12
C GLU A 345 6.45 -3.08 -14.20
N HIS A 346 5.77 -2.65 -13.14
CA HIS A 346 5.21 -1.30 -13.06
C HIS A 346 5.28 -0.73 -11.64
N GLY A 347 5.86 0.47 -11.50
CA GLY A 347 5.98 1.16 -10.20
C GLY A 347 6.85 0.46 -9.16
N CYS A 348 7.68 -0.51 -9.58
CA CYS A 348 8.59 -1.22 -8.67
C CYS A 348 9.77 -0.34 -8.24
N ASN A 349 10.31 -0.60 -7.04
CA ASN A 349 11.40 0.17 -6.44
C ASN A 349 12.49 -0.75 -5.83
N GLY A 350 13.63 -0.19 -5.47
CA GLY A 350 14.79 -0.91 -4.94
C GLY A 350 15.86 -1.22 -5.99
N LEU A 351 17.04 -1.69 -5.56
CA LEU A 351 18.19 -1.92 -6.45
C LEU A 351 17.87 -2.91 -7.57
N GLY A 352 17.07 -3.94 -7.28
CA GLY A 352 16.66 -4.95 -8.24
C GLY A 352 15.64 -4.47 -9.27
N SER A 353 15.01 -3.30 -9.07
CA SER A 353 13.99 -2.77 -9.98
C SER A 353 14.56 -1.88 -11.09
N ASN A 354 15.88 -1.79 -11.23
CA ASN A 354 16.52 -1.00 -12.30
C ASN A 354 16.25 -1.66 -13.66
N THR A 355 15.47 -0.99 -14.49
CA THR A 355 15.02 -1.54 -15.78
C THR A 355 15.96 -1.26 -16.96
N SER A 356 17.05 -0.52 -16.77
CA SER A 356 17.95 -0.09 -17.87
C SER A 356 18.59 -1.23 -18.66
N LYS A 357 18.76 -2.40 -18.05
CA LYS A 357 19.34 -3.60 -18.66
C LYS A 357 18.31 -4.73 -18.86
N ARG A 358 17.02 -4.45 -18.68
CA ARG A 358 15.97 -5.46 -18.86
C ARG A 358 15.94 -5.95 -20.29
N VAL A 359 15.50 -7.20 -20.44
CA VAL A 359 15.18 -7.77 -21.75
C VAL A 359 14.23 -6.86 -22.52
N LYS A 360 14.51 -6.64 -23.81
CA LYS A 360 13.75 -5.69 -24.65
C LYS A 360 12.29 -6.08 -24.90
N TRP A 361 11.96 -7.35 -24.70
CA TRP A 361 10.63 -7.90 -24.92
C TRP A 361 9.70 -7.80 -23.70
N GLU A 362 10.18 -7.29 -22.56
CA GLU A 362 9.34 -6.98 -21.40
C GLU A 362 8.15 -6.10 -21.84
N LYS A 363 6.93 -6.51 -21.48
CA LYS A 363 5.73 -5.81 -21.91
C LYS A 363 5.47 -4.59 -21.05
N LYS A 364 5.12 -3.48 -21.70
CA LYS A 364 4.43 -2.37 -21.04
C LYS A 364 2.93 -2.55 -21.21
N LEU A 365 2.26 -2.82 -20.09
CA LEU A 365 0.83 -3.09 -20.08
C LEU A 365 0.02 -1.81 -20.28
N LYS A 366 -1.10 -1.93 -20.97
CA LYS A 366 -2.09 -0.85 -21.05
C LYS A 366 -2.71 -0.61 -19.66
N PRO A 367 -3.04 0.65 -19.31
CA PRO A 367 -3.59 0.99 -17.99
C PRO A 367 -4.79 0.12 -17.56
N ASP A 368 -5.72 -0.18 -18.47
CA ASP A 368 -6.91 -0.97 -18.14
C ASP A 368 -6.60 -2.41 -17.77
N MET A 369 -5.68 -3.04 -18.50
CA MET A 369 -5.23 -4.40 -18.22
C MET A 369 -4.48 -4.45 -16.88
N LEU A 370 -3.62 -3.45 -16.64
CA LEU A 370 -2.89 -3.33 -15.38
C LEU A 370 -3.86 -3.13 -14.20
N TRP A 371 -4.88 -2.29 -14.37
CA TRP A 371 -5.90 -2.07 -13.35
C TRP A 371 -6.72 -3.34 -13.06
N TRP A 372 -7.13 -4.07 -14.11
CA TRP A 372 -7.88 -5.31 -13.94
C TRP A 372 -7.04 -6.35 -13.19
N LEU A 373 -5.80 -6.60 -13.63
CA LEU A 373 -4.89 -7.57 -13.01
C LEU A 373 -4.57 -7.24 -11.55
N THR A 374 -4.52 -5.97 -11.17
CA THR A 374 -4.15 -5.52 -9.81
C THR A 374 -5.35 -5.28 -8.88
N SER A 375 -6.57 -5.52 -9.36
CA SER A 375 -7.84 -5.41 -8.63
C SER A 375 -8.29 -6.76 -8.06
N MET A 376 -9.07 -6.74 -6.97
CA MET A 376 -9.72 -7.95 -6.44
C MET A 376 -10.66 -8.62 -7.46
N SER A 377 -11.23 -7.84 -8.39
CA SER A 377 -12.04 -8.37 -9.49
C SER A 377 -11.28 -9.34 -10.41
N TYR A 378 -9.94 -9.32 -10.37
CA TYR A 378 -9.12 -10.31 -11.07
C TYR A 378 -9.44 -11.71 -10.57
N ILE A 379 -9.62 -11.91 -9.27
CA ILE A 379 -9.79 -13.24 -8.66
C ILE A 379 -11.17 -13.43 -8.02
N ASP A 380 -12.03 -12.41 -8.02
CA ASP A 380 -13.38 -12.45 -7.47
C ASP A 380 -14.36 -11.72 -8.40
N SER A 381 -14.61 -12.34 -9.56
CA SER A 381 -15.58 -11.85 -10.54
C SER A 381 -17.05 -12.09 -10.12
N GLU A 382 -17.30 -13.06 -9.22
CA GLU A 382 -18.64 -13.50 -8.80
C GLU A 382 -19.26 -12.69 -7.65
N ALA A 383 -18.46 -11.97 -6.85
CA ALA A 383 -19.00 -10.94 -5.95
C ALA A 383 -19.81 -9.86 -6.70
N SER A 384 -19.67 -9.79 -8.03
CA SER A 384 -20.42 -8.94 -8.94
C SER A 384 -21.73 -9.56 -9.45
N SER A 385 -21.97 -10.87 -9.27
CA SER A 385 -23.04 -11.64 -9.93
C SER A 385 -24.16 -12.16 -9.01
N HIS A 386 -24.21 -11.80 -7.73
CA HIS A 386 -25.38 -12.07 -6.88
C HIS A 386 -26.54 -11.09 -7.17
N LYS A 387 -27.23 -11.30 -8.30
CA LYS A 387 -28.64 -10.93 -8.51
C LYS A 387 -29.38 -12.07 -9.24
N MET A 388 -30.36 -12.63 -8.51
CA MET A 388 -31.54 -13.42 -8.91
C MET A 388 -31.39 -14.58 -9.92
N SER A 389 -31.53 -15.82 -9.42
CA SER A 389 -31.79 -17.02 -10.22
C SER A 389 -33.27 -17.16 -10.63
N SER A 390 -33.48 -17.79 -11.80
CA SER A 390 -34.62 -17.68 -12.71
C SER A 390 -35.90 -18.49 -12.40
N GLN A 391 -36.34 -18.63 -11.15
CA GLN A 391 -37.52 -19.46 -10.83
C GLN A 391 -38.71 -18.73 -10.18
N TYR A 392 -38.62 -17.43 -9.90
CA TYR A 392 -39.70 -16.67 -9.25
C TYR A 392 -40.47 -15.71 -10.19
N ALA A 393 -40.14 -15.66 -11.49
CA ALA A 393 -40.69 -14.66 -12.41
C ALA A 393 -42.13 -14.93 -12.90
N TRP A 394 -42.67 -16.14 -12.71
CA TRP A 394 -43.98 -16.51 -13.28
C TRP A 394 -45.18 -16.33 -12.34
N CYS A 395 -44.98 -16.30 -11.01
CA CYS A 395 -46.09 -16.17 -10.06
C CYS A 395 -46.36 -14.72 -9.61
N VAL A 396 -45.47 -13.77 -9.88
CA VAL A 396 -45.57 -12.41 -9.34
C VAL A 396 -46.26 -11.43 -10.31
N SER A 397 -46.17 -11.67 -11.62
CA SER A 397 -46.78 -10.78 -12.64
C SER A 397 -48.31 -10.77 -12.63
N THR A 398 -48.95 -11.85 -12.19
CA THR A 398 -50.42 -11.97 -12.21
C THR A 398 -51.10 -11.32 -11.00
N CYS A 399 -50.38 -11.08 -9.90
CA CYS A 399 -50.97 -10.48 -8.70
C CYS A 399 -50.76 -8.96 -8.61
N LEU A 400 -49.75 -8.38 -9.28
CA LEU A 400 -49.48 -6.95 -9.22
C LEU A 400 -50.43 -6.08 -10.07
N ALA A 401 -51.08 -6.65 -11.09
CA ALA A 401 -51.94 -5.89 -11.99
C ALA A 401 -53.26 -5.42 -11.33
N LEU A 402 -53.68 -6.03 -10.21
CA LEU A 402 -54.96 -5.75 -9.56
C LEU A 402 -54.85 -4.80 -8.36
N PHE A 403 -53.64 -4.45 -7.90
CA PHE A 403 -53.46 -3.70 -6.64
C PHE A 403 -53.26 -2.18 -6.83
N PHE A 404 -53.05 -1.69 -8.06
CA PHE A 404 -52.72 -0.28 -8.32
C PHE A 404 -53.92 0.65 -8.61
N LEU A 405 -55.16 0.19 -8.42
CA LEU A 405 -56.36 0.98 -8.73
C LEU A 405 -57.06 1.63 -7.52
N GLY A 406 -56.47 1.64 -6.33
CA GLY A 406 -57.15 2.16 -5.14
C GLY A 406 -56.28 2.90 -4.14
N PHE A 407 -56.37 4.23 -4.17
CA PHE A 407 -56.13 5.16 -3.06
C PHE A 407 -54.70 5.40 -2.57
N GLY A 408 -54.25 6.64 -2.75
CA GLY A 408 -53.18 7.25 -1.97
C GLY A 408 -53.63 7.70 -0.59
N LEU A 409 -52.67 7.80 0.34
CA LEU A 409 -52.48 8.89 1.30
C LEU A 409 -51.19 8.64 2.10
N ALA A 410 -50.54 9.75 2.46
CA ALA A 410 -49.16 9.88 2.89
C ALA A 410 -48.74 9.09 4.14
N LYS A 411 -47.45 8.73 4.20
CA LYS A 411 -46.69 8.58 5.46
C LYS A 411 -45.22 8.92 5.28
N LYS A 412 -44.74 9.85 6.13
CA LYS A 412 -43.31 10.19 6.34
C LYS A 412 -42.49 8.92 6.57
N SER A 413 -41.37 8.78 5.88
CA SER A 413 -40.35 7.76 6.10
C SER A 413 -39.01 8.43 6.43
N HIS A 414 -38.37 8.00 7.51
CA HIS A 414 -36.97 8.33 7.80
C HIS A 414 -36.07 7.90 6.62
N GLY A 415 -35.10 8.76 6.30
CA GLY A 415 -34.26 8.71 5.10
C GLY A 415 -33.52 7.39 4.92
N THR A 416 -33.96 6.62 3.93
CA THR A 416 -33.20 5.54 3.30
C THR A 416 -32.58 6.14 2.04
N HIS A 417 -31.27 6.03 1.86
CA HIS A 417 -30.60 6.50 0.63
C HIS A 417 -31.10 5.68 -0.57
N SER A 418 -31.92 6.29 -1.43
CA SER A 418 -32.28 5.73 -2.72
C SER A 418 -31.03 5.72 -3.61
N THR A 419 -30.62 4.54 -4.08
CA THR A 419 -29.52 4.41 -5.04
C THR A 419 -30.09 4.11 -6.42
N ILE A 420 -29.79 4.97 -7.39
CA ILE A 420 -30.12 4.82 -8.82
C ILE A 420 -28.86 4.33 -9.53
N ARG A 421 -28.97 3.33 -10.41
CA ARG A 421 -27.86 2.81 -11.21
C ARG A 421 -27.99 3.24 -12.66
N VAL A 422 -26.91 3.75 -13.24
CA VAL A 422 -26.81 4.11 -14.65
C VAL A 422 -25.83 3.18 -15.34
N ASP A 423 -26.26 2.50 -16.41
CA ASP A 423 -25.46 1.56 -17.18
C ASP A 423 -25.87 1.58 -18.66
N GLN A 424 -24.96 2.00 -19.55
CA GLN A 424 -25.22 2.10 -20.99
C GLN A 424 -25.56 0.74 -21.64
N SER A 425 -25.21 -0.38 -21.01
CA SER A 425 -25.54 -1.73 -21.49
C SER A 425 -26.98 -2.16 -21.20
N GLY A 426 -27.77 -1.32 -20.51
CA GLY A 426 -29.16 -1.60 -20.16
C GLY A 426 -29.34 -2.43 -18.88
N ASN A 427 -28.27 -2.75 -18.16
CA ASN A 427 -28.32 -3.50 -16.89
C ASN A 427 -28.55 -2.60 -15.65
N GLY A 428 -28.68 -1.29 -15.85
CA GLY A 428 -28.96 -0.28 -14.83
C GLY A 428 -30.44 0.09 -14.77
N ASP A 429 -30.81 0.93 -13.81
CA ASP A 429 -32.15 1.51 -13.72
C ASP A 429 -32.39 2.49 -14.90
N PHE A 430 -31.31 3.10 -15.40
CA PHE A 430 -31.28 3.95 -16.59
C PHE A 430 -30.07 3.65 -17.46
N SER A 431 -30.16 3.94 -18.76
CA SER A 431 -29.04 3.83 -19.71
C SER A 431 -28.28 5.14 -19.90
N THR A 432 -28.86 6.27 -19.51
CA THR A 432 -28.26 7.61 -19.58
C THR A 432 -28.24 8.28 -18.21
N ILE A 433 -27.30 9.19 -18.01
CA ILE A 433 -27.18 9.94 -16.76
C ILE A 433 -28.33 10.96 -16.63
N GLN A 434 -28.70 11.60 -17.74
CA GLN A 434 -29.79 12.58 -17.75
C GLN A 434 -31.13 11.94 -17.35
N SER A 435 -31.45 10.74 -17.86
CA SER A 435 -32.72 10.08 -17.51
C SER A 435 -32.78 9.69 -16.03
N ALA A 436 -31.65 9.33 -15.42
CA ALA A 436 -31.58 9.11 -13.98
C ALA A 436 -31.84 10.39 -13.18
N ILE A 437 -31.26 11.52 -13.59
CA ILE A 437 -31.53 12.83 -12.98
C ILE A 437 -33.00 13.23 -13.19
N ASP A 438 -33.55 13.00 -14.38
CA ASP A 438 -34.94 13.32 -14.72
C ASP A 438 -35.94 12.57 -13.84
N SER A 439 -35.61 11.34 -13.44
CA SER A 439 -36.41 10.51 -12.54
C SER A 439 -36.50 11.02 -11.10
N ILE A 440 -35.56 11.87 -10.68
CA ILE A 440 -35.55 12.43 -9.32
C ILE A 440 -36.69 13.45 -9.19
N PRO A 441 -37.55 13.35 -8.17
CA PRO A 441 -38.63 14.30 -7.95
C PRO A 441 -38.11 15.73 -7.77
N LYS A 442 -38.93 16.71 -8.17
CA LYS A 442 -38.71 18.12 -7.84
C LYS A 442 -38.72 18.32 -6.32
N ASP A 443 -38.00 19.34 -5.87
CA ASP A 443 -37.85 19.73 -4.47
C ASP A 443 -37.33 18.58 -3.58
N ASN A 444 -36.43 17.75 -4.14
CA ASN A 444 -35.86 16.62 -3.43
C ASN A 444 -35.13 17.08 -2.16
N THR A 445 -35.43 16.46 -1.02
CA THR A 445 -34.80 16.78 0.27
C THR A 445 -33.96 15.63 0.83
N ASN A 446 -33.86 14.51 0.10
CA ASN A 446 -33.14 13.32 0.53
C ASN A 446 -31.92 13.08 -0.36
N TRP A 447 -30.79 12.68 0.22
CA TRP A 447 -29.61 12.30 -0.57
C TRP A 447 -29.91 11.09 -1.46
N ILE A 448 -29.94 11.34 -2.77
CA ILE A 448 -30.08 10.32 -3.82
C ILE A 448 -28.70 10.08 -4.43
N ARG A 449 -28.25 8.83 -4.38
CA ARG A 449 -26.97 8.43 -4.97
C ARG A 449 -27.21 7.85 -6.36
N ILE A 450 -26.51 8.38 -7.36
CA ILE A 450 -26.49 7.85 -8.72
C ILE A 450 -25.14 7.16 -8.95
N ASP A 451 -25.15 5.83 -8.98
CA ASP A 451 -23.99 5.01 -9.31
C ASP A 451 -23.90 4.84 -10.83
N ILE A 452 -22.87 5.43 -11.44
CA ILE A 452 -22.66 5.49 -12.88
C ILE A 452 -21.55 4.51 -13.24
N LYS A 453 -21.86 3.51 -14.08
CA LYS A 453 -20.90 2.51 -14.54
C LYS A 453 -19.76 3.12 -15.37
N ALA A 454 -18.67 2.38 -15.50
CA ALA A 454 -17.63 2.72 -16.48
C ALA A 454 -18.23 2.80 -17.89
N GLY A 455 -17.88 3.85 -18.63
CA GLY A 455 -18.47 4.15 -19.93
C GLY A 455 -18.21 5.59 -20.36
N VAL A 456 -18.37 5.82 -21.67
CA VAL A 456 -18.33 7.17 -22.27
C VAL A 456 -19.76 7.58 -22.60
N TYR A 457 -20.31 8.44 -21.77
CA TYR A 457 -21.66 8.97 -21.85
C TYR A 457 -21.66 10.21 -22.75
N LYS A 458 -22.01 10.00 -24.03
CA LYS A 458 -22.12 11.06 -25.04
C LYS A 458 -23.46 11.79 -24.91
N GLU A 459 -23.60 12.55 -23.84
CA GLU A 459 -24.81 13.30 -23.52
C GLU A 459 -24.45 14.60 -22.83
N GLN A 460 -25.34 15.58 -22.98
CA GLN A 460 -25.30 16.77 -22.17
C GLN A 460 -26.08 16.51 -20.88
N VAL A 461 -25.46 16.74 -19.72
CA VAL A 461 -26.07 16.47 -18.42
C VAL A 461 -26.36 17.77 -17.68
N ARG A 462 -27.60 17.94 -17.23
CA ARG A 462 -28.07 19.08 -16.46
C ARG A 462 -28.80 18.62 -15.20
N ILE A 463 -28.34 19.09 -14.05
CA ILE A 463 -29.06 19.02 -12.77
C ILE A 463 -29.77 20.37 -12.55
N PRO A 464 -31.09 20.46 -12.75
CA PRO A 464 -31.84 21.69 -12.57
C PRO A 464 -31.93 22.09 -11.10
N ALA A 465 -32.10 23.38 -10.82
CA ALA A 465 -32.09 23.93 -9.45
C ALA A 465 -33.12 23.31 -8.49
N ASP A 466 -34.23 22.78 -9.02
CA ASP A 466 -35.28 22.11 -8.24
C ASP A 466 -34.93 20.66 -7.86
N LYS A 467 -33.69 20.19 -8.06
CA LYS A 467 -33.25 18.82 -7.72
C LYS A 467 -31.98 18.77 -6.85
N PRO A 468 -32.00 19.29 -5.61
CA PRO A 468 -30.84 19.25 -4.72
C PRO A 468 -30.60 17.87 -4.10
N TYR A 469 -29.49 17.71 -3.37
CA TYR A 469 -29.10 16.48 -2.65
C TYR A 469 -28.84 15.28 -3.57
N ILE A 470 -28.04 15.47 -4.61
CA ILE A 470 -27.64 14.40 -5.54
C ILE A 470 -26.16 14.10 -5.38
N TYR A 471 -25.84 12.81 -5.25
CA TYR A 471 -24.49 12.28 -5.24
C TYR A 471 -24.23 11.44 -6.49
N LEU A 472 -23.51 12.01 -7.46
CA LEU A 472 -23.03 11.32 -8.65
C LEU A 472 -21.72 10.58 -8.34
N LYS A 473 -21.69 9.28 -8.59
CA LYS A 473 -20.49 8.46 -8.35
C LYS A 473 -20.15 7.59 -9.56
N GLY A 474 -19.02 7.86 -10.18
CA GLY A 474 -18.45 7.03 -11.24
C GLY A 474 -17.61 5.87 -10.69
N GLU A 475 -17.29 4.91 -11.55
CA GLU A 475 -16.40 3.78 -11.21
C GLU A 475 -14.90 4.13 -11.29
N GLY A 476 -14.58 5.40 -11.50
CA GLY A 476 -13.22 5.92 -11.65
C GLY A 476 -13.19 7.03 -12.68
N SER A 477 -12.51 8.15 -12.42
CA SER A 477 -12.44 9.25 -13.38
C SER A 477 -11.74 8.86 -14.69
N GLY A 478 -10.81 7.89 -14.67
CA GLY A 478 -10.24 7.32 -15.89
C GLY A 478 -11.15 6.34 -16.65
N LYS A 479 -12.40 6.15 -16.22
CA LYS A 479 -13.30 5.08 -16.70
C LYS A 479 -14.73 5.53 -16.97
N THR A 480 -15.23 6.47 -16.20
CA THR A 480 -16.57 7.06 -16.34
C THR A 480 -16.41 8.50 -16.82
N GLU A 481 -16.83 8.76 -18.05
CA GLU A 481 -16.66 10.04 -18.72
C GLU A 481 -17.99 10.54 -19.29
N ILE A 482 -18.32 11.81 -19.05
CA ILE A 482 -19.40 12.54 -19.71
C ILE A 482 -18.76 13.41 -20.79
N VAL A 483 -19.21 13.27 -22.04
CA VAL A 483 -18.63 13.97 -23.19
C VAL A 483 -19.72 14.65 -24.01
N TRP A 484 -19.58 15.95 -24.22
CA TRP A 484 -20.39 16.72 -25.17
C TRP A 484 -19.48 17.69 -25.95
N GLY A 485 -19.96 18.33 -27.01
CA GLY A 485 -19.10 19.09 -27.93
C GLY A 485 -19.75 20.35 -28.49
N GLU A 486 -19.93 21.37 -27.66
CA GLU A 486 -20.51 22.66 -28.07
C GLU A 486 -19.79 23.88 -27.46
N THR A 487 -20.05 25.06 -28.04
CA THR A 487 -19.36 26.33 -27.71
C THR A 487 -20.20 27.35 -26.94
N LEU A 488 -21.47 27.07 -26.63
CA LEU A 488 -22.34 28.05 -25.98
C LEU A 488 -22.18 27.95 -24.46
N LEU A 489 -22.23 29.09 -23.75
CA LEU A 489 -22.14 29.16 -22.28
C LEU A 489 -23.25 28.34 -21.58
N HIS A 490 -24.37 28.12 -22.26
CA HIS A 490 -25.48 27.29 -21.80
C HIS A 490 -25.39 25.82 -22.23
N SER A 491 -24.37 25.45 -23.02
CA SER A 491 -24.17 24.09 -23.52
C SER A 491 -22.95 23.36 -22.94
N ALA A 492 -22.64 23.64 -21.67
CA ALA A 492 -21.64 22.89 -20.93
C ALA A 492 -21.98 21.38 -20.94
N THR A 493 -20.95 20.53 -21.02
CA THR A 493 -21.12 19.06 -20.98
C THR A 493 -21.83 18.63 -19.71
N PHE A 494 -21.47 19.22 -18.58
CA PHE A 494 -22.16 19.06 -17.31
C PHE A 494 -22.57 20.42 -16.72
N THR A 495 -23.84 20.56 -16.35
CA THR A 495 -24.37 21.74 -15.67
C THR A 495 -25.02 21.34 -14.36
N SER A 496 -24.62 21.98 -13.26
CA SER A 496 -25.25 21.80 -11.95
C SER A 496 -25.75 23.12 -11.40
N GLU A 497 -27.08 23.28 -11.38
CA GLU A 497 -27.75 24.47 -10.82
C GLU A 497 -28.33 24.22 -9.43
N ALA A 498 -28.39 22.95 -9.01
CA ALA A 498 -28.93 22.54 -7.73
C ALA A 498 -27.92 22.64 -6.59
N ASP A 499 -28.42 22.95 -5.40
CA ASP A 499 -27.62 22.97 -4.18
C ASP A 499 -27.33 21.55 -3.67
N ASN A 500 -26.28 21.42 -2.85
CA ASN A 500 -25.89 20.17 -2.19
C ASN A 500 -25.63 19.04 -3.19
N ILE A 501 -24.69 19.27 -4.10
CA ILE A 501 -24.29 18.29 -5.11
C ILE A 501 -22.93 17.70 -4.76
N VAL A 502 -22.81 16.39 -4.89
CA VAL A 502 -21.53 15.69 -4.77
C VAL A 502 -21.26 14.97 -6.07
N ALA A 503 -20.08 15.17 -6.64
CA ALA A 503 -19.58 14.34 -7.72
C ALA A 503 -18.27 13.68 -7.31
N GLU A 504 -18.13 12.38 -7.57
CA GLU A 504 -16.93 11.64 -7.23
C GLU A 504 -16.50 10.69 -8.34
N SER A 505 -15.22 10.70 -8.68
CA SER A 505 -14.60 9.73 -9.61
C SER A 505 -15.26 9.71 -11.00
N ILE A 506 -15.56 10.89 -11.56
CA ILE A 506 -16.16 11.09 -12.90
C ILE A 506 -15.33 12.12 -13.66
N THR A 507 -15.25 11.97 -14.98
CA THR A 507 -14.64 12.94 -15.90
C THR A 507 -15.69 13.70 -16.69
N PHE A 508 -15.49 15.00 -16.85
CA PHE A 508 -16.29 15.88 -17.70
C PHE A 508 -15.39 16.44 -18.81
N THR A 509 -15.77 16.21 -20.06
CA THR A 509 -14.95 16.59 -21.21
C THR A 509 -15.78 17.34 -22.25
N ASN A 510 -15.34 18.55 -22.62
CA ASN A 510 -15.89 19.21 -23.80
C ASN A 510 -15.03 18.92 -25.03
N SER A 511 -15.56 18.11 -25.93
CA SER A 511 -14.91 17.62 -27.15
C SER A 511 -14.95 18.59 -28.34
N TYR A 512 -15.52 19.80 -28.21
CA TYR A 512 -15.66 20.73 -29.35
C TYR A 512 -14.30 21.10 -29.95
N ASN A 513 -13.31 21.43 -29.13
CA ASN A 513 -11.95 21.75 -29.58
C ASN A 513 -10.86 21.01 -28.79
N TYR A 514 -11.24 20.10 -27.89
CA TYR A 514 -10.35 19.22 -27.15
C TYR A 514 -10.47 17.76 -27.64
N PRO A 515 -9.35 17.02 -27.81
CA PRO A 515 -7.98 17.49 -27.68
C PRO A 515 -7.60 18.43 -28.84
N PRO A 516 -6.62 19.32 -28.66
CA PRO A 516 -6.28 20.34 -29.64
C PRO A 516 -5.89 19.71 -30.98
N LYS A 517 -6.31 20.35 -32.08
CA LYS A 517 -6.03 19.94 -33.48
C LYS A 517 -6.66 18.61 -33.93
N SER A 518 -7.49 17.97 -33.10
CA SER A 518 -8.06 16.65 -33.44
C SER A 518 -9.22 16.69 -34.44
N ASN A 519 -10.04 17.74 -34.43
CA ASN A 519 -11.28 17.83 -35.22
C ASN A 519 -11.34 19.05 -36.17
N GLY A 520 -10.26 19.85 -36.23
CA GLY A 520 -10.17 21.03 -37.09
C GLY A 520 -11.02 22.23 -36.65
N ASN A 521 -11.74 22.15 -35.53
CA ASN A 521 -12.59 23.23 -35.06
C ASN A 521 -11.76 24.43 -34.58
N PRO A 522 -12.26 25.67 -34.78
CA PRO A 522 -11.62 26.85 -34.22
C PRO A 522 -11.65 26.79 -32.69
N ILE A 523 -10.60 27.33 -32.05
CA ILE A 523 -10.58 27.47 -30.60
C ILE A 523 -11.60 28.54 -30.21
N LYS A 524 -12.54 28.14 -29.36
CA LYS A 524 -13.67 28.92 -28.84
C LYS A 524 -13.92 28.51 -27.39
N GLN A 525 -14.66 29.31 -26.65
CA GLN A 525 -15.16 28.95 -25.32
C GLN A 525 -15.93 27.63 -25.41
N ALA A 526 -15.58 26.64 -24.58
CA ALA A 526 -16.16 25.31 -24.64
C ALA A 526 -16.11 24.64 -23.25
N LEU A 527 -17.23 24.75 -22.52
CA LEU A 527 -17.29 24.36 -21.11
C LEU A 527 -17.41 22.84 -20.94
N ALA A 528 -16.50 22.26 -20.18
CA ALA A 528 -16.64 20.89 -19.67
C ALA A 528 -17.65 20.86 -18.51
N ALA A 529 -17.62 21.85 -17.63
CA ALA A 529 -18.58 21.95 -16.55
C ALA A 529 -18.97 23.40 -16.22
N ARG A 530 -20.23 23.58 -15.81
CA ARG A 530 -20.77 24.79 -15.20
C ARG A 530 -21.41 24.45 -13.85
N ILE A 531 -20.91 25.06 -12.77
CA ILE A 531 -21.40 24.80 -11.41
C ILE A 531 -21.93 26.11 -10.81
N SER A 532 -23.23 26.16 -10.50
CA SER A 532 -23.90 27.37 -10.00
C SER A 532 -24.77 27.15 -8.75
N GLY A 533 -24.91 25.90 -8.31
CA GLY A 533 -25.63 25.52 -7.10
C GLY A 533 -24.73 25.48 -5.87
N ASP A 534 -25.22 26.01 -4.75
CA ASP A 534 -24.47 26.20 -3.53
C ASP A 534 -24.14 24.86 -2.83
N LYS A 535 -23.03 24.81 -2.08
CA LYS A 535 -22.57 23.61 -1.36
C LYS A 535 -22.31 22.41 -2.29
N SER A 536 -21.71 22.68 -3.44
CA SER A 536 -21.29 21.64 -4.39
C SER A 536 -19.86 21.18 -4.13
N SER A 537 -19.61 19.86 -4.17
CA SER A 537 -18.29 19.30 -3.92
C SER A 537 -17.89 18.21 -4.91
N PHE A 538 -16.61 18.22 -5.29
CA PHE A 538 -16.05 17.36 -6.33
C PHE A 538 -14.82 16.64 -5.79
N TYR A 539 -14.80 15.31 -5.86
CA TYR A 539 -13.73 14.48 -5.32
C TYR A 539 -13.15 13.54 -6.39
N ARG A 540 -11.85 13.67 -6.67
CA ARG A 540 -11.17 12.82 -7.68
C ARG A 540 -11.86 12.91 -9.06
N CYS A 541 -12.37 14.08 -9.42
CA CYS A 541 -12.97 14.33 -10.73
C CYS A 541 -11.93 14.89 -11.70
N GLN A 542 -12.19 14.78 -13.00
CA GLN A 542 -11.35 15.40 -14.03
C GLN A 542 -12.19 16.29 -14.95
N PHE A 543 -11.61 17.42 -15.35
CA PHE A 543 -12.24 18.41 -16.22
C PHE A 543 -11.30 18.69 -17.38
N PHE A 544 -11.74 18.34 -18.59
CA PHE A 544 -10.93 18.47 -19.80
C PHE A 544 -11.58 19.43 -20.82
N GLY A 545 -10.83 20.46 -21.21
CA GLY A 545 -11.20 21.40 -22.24
C GLY A 545 -10.00 22.22 -22.71
N LEU A 546 -10.26 23.32 -23.42
CA LEU A 546 -9.25 24.31 -23.78
C LEU A 546 -9.58 25.65 -23.14
N GLN A 547 -10.33 26.50 -23.85
CA GLN A 547 -10.80 27.77 -23.34
C GLN A 547 -12.09 27.57 -22.53
N ASP A 548 -12.15 28.17 -21.35
CA ASP A 548 -13.33 28.18 -20.47
C ASP A 548 -13.76 26.77 -20.01
N THR A 549 -12.80 25.93 -19.61
CA THR A 549 -13.06 24.51 -19.25
C THR A 549 -14.02 24.35 -18.07
N LEU A 550 -13.79 25.06 -16.97
CA LEU A 550 -14.62 25.01 -15.76
C LEU A 550 -15.17 26.41 -15.46
N LEU A 551 -16.49 26.57 -15.63
CA LEU A 551 -17.23 27.71 -15.13
C LEU A 551 -17.67 27.43 -13.69
N ASP A 552 -16.87 27.91 -12.75
CA ASP A 552 -17.17 27.98 -11.32
C ASP A 552 -18.03 29.24 -11.05
N ASP A 553 -19.31 29.14 -11.44
CA ASP A 553 -20.23 30.26 -11.69
C ASP A 553 -20.52 31.07 -10.42
N ARG A 554 -21.20 30.45 -9.44
CA ARG A 554 -21.63 31.08 -8.17
C ARG A 554 -21.90 30.00 -7.12
N GLY A 555 -21.86 30.39 -5.84
CA GLY A 555 -22.09 29.47 -4.72
C GLY A 555 -20.78 29.03 -4.05
N ARG A 556 -20.92 28.28 -2.96
CA ARG A 556 -19.78 27.74 -2.18
C ARG A 556 -19.38 26.38 -2.71
N HIS A 557 -18.16 26.25 -3.20
CA HIS A 557 -17.70 25.02 -3.82
C HIS A 557 -16.40 24.47 -3.22
N TYR A 558 -16.26 23.14 -3.28
CA TYR A 558 -15.08 22.46 -2.80
C TYR A 558 -14.60 21.40 -3.80
N PHE A 559 -13.40 21.58 -4.32
CA PHE A 559 -12.75 20.63 -5.24
C PHE A 559 -11.56 19.98 -4.54
N LYS A 560 -11.55 18.65 -4.42
CA LYS A 560 -10.47 17.92 -3.73
C LYS A 560 -9.89 16.78 -4.56
N ASN A 561 -8.57 16.79 -4.72
CA ASN A 561 -7.82 15.81 -5.53
C ASN A 561 -8.34 15.72 -6.98
N CYS A 562 -8.77 16.84 -7.57
CA CYS A 562 -9.24 16.89 -8.95
C CYS A 562 -8.10 17.23 -9.93
N LEU A 563 -8.26 16.86 -11.19
CA LEU A 563 -7.44 17.34 -12.30
C LEU A 563 -8.26 18.31 -13.15
N ILE A 564 -7.78 19.54 -13.31
CA ILE A 564 -8.40 20.53 -14.19
C ILE A 564 -7.39 20.91 -15.25
N GLN A 565 -7.73 20.72 -16.52
CA GLN A 565 -6.82 20.93 -17.63
C GLN A 565 -7.43 21.86 -18.70
N GLY A 566 -6.65 22.85 -19.14
CA GLY A 566 -7.05 23.76 -20.22
C GLY A 566 -5.94 24.71 -20.67
N THR A 567 -6.33 25.80 -21.34
CA THR A 567 -5.38 26.78 -21.89
C THR A 567 -5.68 28.21 -21.45
N THR A 568 -6.88 28.72 -21.71
CA THR A 568 -7.24 30.13 -21.52
C THR A 568 -8.46 30.20 -20.61
N ASP A 569 -8.35 30.96 -19.52
CA ASP A 569 -9.41 31.18 -18.53
C ASP A 569 -10.09 29.87 -18.10
N PHE A 570 -9.30 28.80 -18.00
CA PHE A 570 -9.89 27.47 -17.93
C PHE A 570 -10.50 27.15 -16.57
N ILE A 571 -10.30 28.02 -15.57
CA ILE A 571 -11.08 28.12 -14.34
C ILE A 571 -11.58 29.56 -14.21
N PHE A 572 -12.88 29.80 -14.38
CA PHE A 572 -13.43 31.16 -14.38
C PHE A 572 -14.80 31.21 -13.72
N GLY A 573 -15.22 32.41 -13.30
CA GLY A 573 -16.53 32.62 -12.67
C GLY A 573 -16.47 33.43 -11.37
N MET A 574 -17.55 33.36 -10.57
CA MET A 574 -17.76 34.14 -9.35
C MET A 574 -18.01 33.26 -8.11
N GLY A 575 -17.61 31.98 -8.16
CA GLY A 575 -17.68 31.05 -7.03
C GLY A 575 -16.85 31.49 -5.82
N GLN A 576 -17.30 31.05 -4.65
CA GLN A 576 -16.57 31.10 -3.39
C GLN A 576 -15.99 29.70 -3.16
N SER A 577 -14.77 29.48 -3.63
CA SER A 577 -14.32 28.12 -3.92
C SER A 577 -12.92 27.82 -3.40
N ILE A 578 -12.79 26.64 -2.81
CA ILE A 578 -11.49 26.06 -2.44
C ILE A 578 -11.19 24.88 -3.35
N TYR A 579 -10.03 24.96 -4.01
CA TYR A 579 -9.39 23.87 -4.75
C TYR A 579 -8.26 23.34 -3.86
N GLU A 580 -8.42 22.14 -3.30
CA GLU A 580 -7.46 21.54 -2.36
C GLU A 580 -6.80 20.29 -2.96
N LYS A 581 -5.46 20.27 -2.99
CA LYS A 581 -4.67 19.14 -3.53
C LYS A 581 -5.02 18.80 -4.99
N CYS A 582 -5.46 19.78 -5.76
CA CYS A 582 -5.79 19.62 -7.17
C CYS A 582 -4.53 19.73 -8.04
N THR A 583 -4.55 19.03 -9.17
CA THR A 583 -3.58 19.24 -10.26
C THR A 583 -4.21 20.18 -11.28
N ILE A 584 -3.53 21.29 -11.54
CA ILE A 584 -3.92 22.34 -12.47
C ILE A 584 -2.97 22.26 -13.67
N ALA A 585 -3.45 21.70 -14.79
CA ALA A 585 -2.63 21.32 -15.92
C ALA A 585 -2.82 22.25 -17.12
N THR A 586 -1.80 23.03 -17.48
CA THR A 586 -1.83 23.83 -18.71
C THR A 586 -1.36 23.03 -19.93
N ILE A 587 -2.07 23.15 -21.04
CA ILE A 587 -1.66 22.55 -22.33
C ILE A 587 -1.46 23.59 -23.43
N SER A 588 -1.19 24.84 -23.05
CA SER A 588 -1.00 25.97 -23.96
C SER A 588 0.10 25.72 -25.00
N GLY A 589 1.14 24.98 -24.64
CA GLY A 589 2.22 24.59 -25.56
C GLY A 589 1.76 23.76 -26.77
N HIS A 590 0.70 22.96 -26.63
CA HIS A 590 0.14 22.17 -27.73
C HIS A 590 -0.73 23.00 -28.68
N VAL A 591 -1.30 24.09 -28.17
CA VAL A 591 -2.14 25.04 -28.92
C VAL A 591 -1.27 26.07 -29.62
N ASN A 592 -0.55 26.89 -28.85
CA ASN A 592 0.34 27.93 -29.36
C ASN A 592 1.55 28.11 -28.41
N PRO A 593 2.73 27.57 -28.75
CA PRO A 593 3.90 27.64 -27.87
C PRO A 593 4.47 29.06 -27.71
N LYS A 594 4.05 30.02 -28.55
CA LYS A 594 4.49 31.42 -28.49
C LYS A 594 3.64 32.28 -27.56
N LEU A 595 2.43 31.86 -27.23
CA LEU A 595 1.50 32.62 -26.39
C LEU A 595 1.31 31.95 -25.05
N ALA A 596 1.26 32.75 -23.99
CA ALA A 596 0.93 32.26 -22.67
C ALA A 596 -0.58 32.05 -22.51
N GLY A 597 -0.97 30.99 -21.81
CA GLY A 597 -2.35 30.77 -21.36
C GLY A 597 -2.67 31.51 -20.05
N TYR A 598 -3.87 31.25 -19.53
CA TYR A 598 -4.36 31.81 -18.27
C TYR A 598 -5.09 30.72 -17.48
N ILE A 599 -4.65 30.47 -16.24
CA ILE A 599 -5.31 29.50 -15.37
C ILE A 599 -6.65 30.03 -14.89
N THR A 600 -6.66 31.20 -14.25
CA THR A 600 -7.88 31.75 -13.66
C THR A 600 -8.38 33.02 -14.32
N ALA A 601 -9.69 33.18 -14.43
CA ALA A 601 -10.35 34.46 -14.67
C ALA A 601 -11.49 34.69 -13.66
N GLN A 602 -11.15 35.27 -12.50
CA GLN A 602 -12.11 35.41 -11.39
C GLN A 602 -12.90 36.73 -11.50
N GLY A 603 -14.22 36.63 -11.27
CA GLY A 603 -15.22 37.65 -11.61
C GLY A 603 -15.84 38.41 -10.43
N ARG A 604 -15.18 38.52 -9.29
CA ARG A 604 -15.68 39.31 -8.16
C ARG A 604 -15.83 40.79 -8.52
N SER A 605 -17.03 41.32 -8.31
CA SER A 605 -17.42 42.67 -8.78
C SER A 605 -17.70 43.67 -7.67
N ASN A 606 -17.83 43.22 -6.42
CA ASN A 606 -18.04 44.09 -5.25
C ASN A 606 -17.01 43.77 -4.14
N PRO A 607 -16.41 44.78 -3.48
CA PRO A 607 -15.45 44.56 -2.39
C PRO A 607 -16.06 43.90 -1.14
N ASN A 608 -17.39 43.88 -1.02
CA ASN A 608 -18.12 43.24 0.07
C ASN A 608 -18.56 41.80 -0.24
N ASP A 609 -18.35 41.30 -1.46
CA ASP A 609 -18.69 39.90 -1.79
C ASP A 609 -17.67 38.97 -1.14
N ASP A 610 -18.11 37.86 -0.53
CA ASP A 610 -17.18 36.90 0.08
C ASP A 610 -16.51 35.96 -0.93
N ASN A 611 -16.92 35.99 -2.20
CA ASN A 611 -16.44 35.09 -3.23
C ASN A 611 -14.96 35.29 -3.61
N GLY A 612 -14.40 34.30 -4.31
CA GLY A 612 -12.97 34.20 -4.57
C GLY A 612 -12.53 32.76 -4.82
N PHE A 613 -11.40 32.60 -5.49
CA PHE A 613 -10.79 31.29 -5.72
C PHE A 613 -9.56 31.10 -4.86
N VAL A 614 -9.51 29.97 -4.15
CA VAL A 614 -8.39 29.61 -3.28
C VAL A 614 -7.83 28.26 -3.72
N PHE A 615 -6.59 28.27 -4.20
CA PHE A 615 -5.83 27.09 -4.60
C PHE A 615 -4.87 26.73 -3.47
N LYS A 616 -5.20 25.67 -2.74
CA LYS A 616 -4.53 25.25 -1.52
C LYS A 616 -3.83 23.91 -1.73
N ASP A 617 -2.52 23.86 -1.48
CA ASP A 617 -1.72 22.64 -1.61
C ASP A 617 -1.83 22.02 -3.03
N CYS A 618 -2.00 22.86 -4.07
CA CYS A 618 -2.20 22.45 -5.47
C CYS A 618 -0.88 22.34 -6.25
N LYS A 619 -0.92 21.69 -7.42
CA LYS A 619 0.22 21.64 -8.36
C LYS A 619 -0.13 22.27 -9.70
N VAL A 620 0.64 23.25 -10.15
CA VAL A 620 0.56 23.86 -11.48
C VAL A 620 1.64 23.25 -12.38
N VAL A 621 1.20 22.43 -13.32
CA VAL A 621 2.05 21.64 -14.24
C VAL A 621 1.60 21.82 -15.68
N GLY A 622 2.38 21.35 -16.65
CA GLY A 622 1.92 21.29 -18.03
C GLY A 622 2.98 21.62 -19.08
N THR A 623 2.53 22.12 -20.22
CA THR A 623 3.36 22.48 -21.38
C THR A 623 3.08 23.91 -21.85
N GLY A 624 4.11 24.57 -22.38
CA GLY A 624 4.04 25.98 -22.78
C GLY A 624 4.16 26.94 -21.61
N LYS A 625 3.67 28.17 -21.80
CA LYS A 625 3.67 29.23 -20.79
C LYS A 625 2.26 29.57 -20.33
N THR A 626 2.11 30.01 -19.09
CA THR A 626 0.81 30.42 -18.53
C THR A 626 0.98 31.49 -17.46
N TYR A 627 -0.01 32.38 -17.36
CA TYR A 627 -0.26 33.20 -16.17
C TYR A 627 -1.05 32.39 -15.15
N LEU A 628 -0.85 32.69 -13.86
CA LEU A 628 -1.68 32.19 -12.75
C LEU A 628 -3.11 32.71 -12.86
N GLY A 629 -3.30 33.91 -13.39
CA GLY A 629 -4.63 34.44 -13.63
C GLY A 629 -4.68 35.83 -14.22
N ARG A 630 -5.89 36.24 -14.58
CA ARG A 630 -6.23 37.59 -14.97
C ARG A 630 -7.55 38.06 -14.37
N ALA A 631 -7.67 39.36 -14.09
CA ALA A 631 -8.87 39.91 -13.45
C ALA A 631 -10.00 40.11 -14.46
N TRP A 632 -11.03 39.27 -14.39
CA TRP A 632 -12.20 39.43 -15.24
C TRP A 632 -13.06 40.62 -14.80
N LYS A 633 -13.11 40.89 -13.49
CA LYS A 633 -13.86 41.99 -12.86
C LYS A 633 -12.99 42.75 -11.84
N GLY A 634 -13.41 43.97 -11.48
CA GLY A 634 -12.58 44.96 -10.76
C GLY A 634 -12.15 44.58 -9.35
N TYR A 635 -12.79 43.60 -8.70
CA TYR A 635 -12.44 43.14 -7.35
C TYR A 635 -11.98 41.69 -7.32
N ALA A 636 -11.50 41.18 -8.45
CA ALA A 636 -11.08 39.79 -8.63
C ALA A 636 -10.20 39.30 -7.48
N ARG A 637 -10.51 38.11 -6.94
CA ARG A 637 -9.79 37.53 -5.79
C ARG A 637 -9.33 36.10 -6.10
N VAL A 638 -8.01 35.91 -6.13
CA VAL A 638 -7.38 34.60 -6.38
C VAL A 638 -6.19 34.44 -5.44
N ILE A 639 -6.16 33.33 -4.72
CA ILE A 639 -5.12 33.03 -3.74
C ILE A 639 -4.52 31.69 -4.08
N PHE A 640 -3.22 31.63 -4.36
CA PHE A 640 -2.45 30.40 -4.35
C PHE A 640 -1.70 30.30 -3.03
N TYR A 641 -1.98 29.25 -2.27
CA TYR A 641 -1.42 29.02 -0.94
C TYR A 641 -0.79 27.63 -0.85
N ARG A 642 0.48 27.56 -0.44
CA ARG A 642 1.28 26.32 -0.36
C ARG A 642 1.25 25.47 -1.63
N SER A 643 1.13 26.11 -2.79
CA SER A 643 1.01 25.43 -4.08
C SER A 643 2.37 25.34 -4.78
N SER A 644 2.58 24.31 -5.60
CA SER A 644 3.82 24.13 -6.36
C SER A 644 3.64 24.51 -7.82
N PHE A 645 4.57 25.31 -8.37
CA PHE A 645 4.55 25.77 -9.75
C PHE A 645 5.76 25.21 -10.50
N SER A 646 5.51 24.46 -11.58
CA SER A 646 6.55 24.14 -12.56
C SER A 646 6.95 25.38 -13.37
N SER A 647 7.99 25.29 -14.19
CA SER A 647 8.55 26.40 -14.99
C SER A 647 7.63 26.89 -16.12
N VAL A 648 6.38 26.43 -16.17
CA VAL A 648 5.34 26.87 -17.09
C VAL A 648 4.78 28.24 -16.72
N VAL A 649 4.84 28.62 -15.43
CA VAL A 649 4.39 29.94 -14.98
C VAL A 649 5.35 31.01 -15.50
N VAL A 650 4.80 32.08 -16.10
CA VAL A 650 5.60 33.21 -16.58
C VAL A 650 6.10 34.07 -15.41
N PRO A 651 7.28 34.73 -15.53
CA PRO A 651 7.87 35.49 -14.41
C PRO A 651 6.95 36.57 -13.83
N GLU A 652 6.15 37.22 -14.68
CA GLU A 652 5.18 38.24 -14.31
C GLU A 652 4.07 37.68 -13.40
N GLY A 653 3.78 36.38 -13.51
CA GLY A 653 2.78 35.63 -12.74
C GLY A 653 1.33 35.95 -13.10
N TRP A 654 0.98 37.23 -13.14
CA TRP A 654 -0.41 37.70 -13.25
C TRP A 654 -0.61 38.76 -14.34
N ASN A 655 -1.85 38.97 -14.74
CA ASN A 655 -2.23 40.00 -15.71
C ASN A 655 -3.46 40.79 -15.21
N ALA A 656 -3.37 42.12 -15.16
CA ALA A 656 -4.43 42.97 -14.61
C ALA A 656 -5.69 43.01 -15.50
N TRP A 657 -5.56 42.76 -16.81
CA TRP A 657 -6.63 42.79 -17.80
C TRP A 657 -7.61 43.96 -17.62
N ASN A 658 -8.85 43.71 -17.19
CA ASN A 658 -9.89 44.73 -17.04
C ASN A 658 -9.69 45.63 -15.81
N ALA A 659 -8.79 45.26 -14.90
CA ALA A 659 -8.44 46.04 -13.72
C ALA A 659 -7.15 46.87 -13.92
N ALA A 660 -6.66 47.00 -15.16
CA ALA A 660 -5.49 47.83 -15.45
C ALA A 660 -5.75 49.30 -15.03
N GLY A 661 -4.86 49.86 -14.21
CA GLY A 661 -5.02 51.19 -13.59
C GLY A 661 -5.86 51.19 -12.30
N HIS A 662 -6.35 50.02 -11.86
CA HIS A 662 -7.13 49.80 -10.64
C HIS A 662 -6.67 48.52 -9.91
N GLU A 663 -5.38 48.19 -10.03
CA GLU A 663 -4.81 46.97 -9.45
C GLU A 663 -4.83 46.97 -7.90
N ASP A 664 -5.04 48.14 -7.29
CA ASP A 664 -5.27 48.30 -5.86
C ASP A 664 -6.56 47.60 -5.38
N GLN A 665 -7.54 47.38 -6.27
CA GLN A 665 -8.85 46.81 -5.94
C GLN A 665 -8.88 45.27 -6.01
N ILE A 666 -8.01 44.64 -6.80
CA ILE A 666 -7.93 43.18 -6.93
C ILE A 666 -7.13 42.55 -5.79
N THR A 667 -7.31 41.25 -5.56
CA THR A 667 -6.59 40.50 -4.51
C THR A 667 -5.99 39.24 -5.10
N PHE A 668 -4.81 39.37 -5.69
CA PHE A 668 -4.01 38.24 -6.18
C PHE A 668 -2.85 38.00 -5.24
N VAL A 669 -2.75 36.76 -4.75
CA VAL A 669 -1.83 36.39 -3.67
C VAL A 669 -1.15 35.09 -4.04
N GLU A 670 0.17 35.07 -3.86
CA GLU A 670 0.99 33.87 -3.85
C GLU A 670 1.65 33.80 -2.48
N GLU A 671 1.32 32.78 -1.69
CA GLU A 671 1.83 32.64 -0.34
C GLU A 671 2.31 31.20 -0.09
N ASP A 672 3.50 31.05 0.48
CA ASP A 672 4.19 29.76 0.65
C ASP A 672 4.29 28.89 -0.63
N CYS A 673 4.22 29.49 -1.81
CA CYS A 673 4.30 28.76 -3.08
C CYS A 673 5.74 28.34 -3.41
N ARG A 674 5.91 27.17 -4.04
CA ARG A 674 7.22 26.54 -4.28
C ARG A 674 7.43 26.11 -5.72
N GLY A 675 8.66 25.79 -6.11
CA GLY A 675 9.00 25.24 -7.42
C GLY A 675 9.50 26.29 -8.42
N PRO A 676 10.00 25.86 -9.58
CA PRO A 676 10.71 26.75 -10.51
C PRO A 676 9.83 27.86 -11.12
N GLY A 677 8.49 27.75 -11.06
CA GLY A 677 7.57 28.80 -11.48
C GLY A 677 7.18 29.78 -10.37
N SER A 678 7.59 29.56 -9.11
CA SER A 678 7.22 30.39 -7.96
C SER A 678 8.23 31.49 -7.63
N ASP A 679 9.24 31.71 -8.47
CA ASP A 679 10.14 32.86 -8.32
C ASP A 679 9.36 34.16 -8.46
N THR A 680 9.30 34.94 -7.37
CA THR A 680 8.55 36.20 -7.32
C THR A 680 9.38 37.42 -7.69
N SER A 681 10.68 37.29 -7.96
CA SER A 681 11.62 38.40 -8.21
C SER A 681 11.23 39.30 -9.39
N ARG A 682 10.44 38.77 -10.32
CA ARG A 682 9.94 39.46 -11.52
C ARG A 682 8.41 39.50 -11.59
N ARG A 683 7.72 39.24 -10.47
CA ARG A 683 6.27 39.39 -10.42
C ARG A 683 5.89 40.83 -10.64
N VAL A 684 4.70 41.02 -11.19
CA VAL A 684 4.05 42.34 -11.20
C VAL A 684 4.00 42.92 -9.79
N GLU A 685 4.27 44.22 -9.65
CA GLU A 685 4.47 44.86 -8.33
C GLU A 685 3.20 44.87 -7.45
N TRP A 686 2.02 44.74 -8.06
CA TRP A 686 0.73 44.82 -7.39
C TRP A 686 0.22 43.48 -6.81
N VAL A 687 1.02 42.40 -6.84
CA VAL A 687 0.69 41.17 -6.10
C VAL A 687 0.57 41.50 -4.60
N LYS A 688 -0.54 41.11 -3.98
CA LYS A 688 -0.82 41.42 -2.57
C LYS A 688 -0.15 40.42 -1.65
N LYS A 689 0.33 40.94 -0.51
CA LYS A 689 0.66 40.16 0.68
C LYS A 689 -0.42 40.38 1.72
N LEU A 690 -0.97 39.30 2.25
CA LEU A 690 -1.99 39.36 3.29
C LEU A 690 -1.34 39.18 4.66
N GLY A 691 -1.90 39.81 5.70
CA GLY A 691 -1.53 39.48 7.08
C GLY A 691 -2.02 38.07 7.45
N ASP A 692 -1.37 37.45 8.43
CA ASP A 692 -1.60 36.06 8.84
C ASP A 692 -3.08 35.74 9.11
N GLU A 693 -3.80 36.65 9.77
CA GLU A 693 -5.23 36.48 10.09
C GLU A 693 -6.11 36.45 8.83
N ALA A 694 -5.89 37.39 7.90
CA ALA A 694 -6.62 37.45 6.64
C ALA A 694 -6.29 36.25 5.74
N LEU A 695 -5.03 35.81 5.72
CA LEU A 695 -4.61 34.63 4.98
C LEU A 695 -5.22 33.35 5.57
N GLN A 696 -5.18 33.18 6.89
CA GLN A 696 -5.71 31.99 7.56
C GLN A 696 -7.23 31.88 7.39
N SER A 697 -7.96 33.00 7.48
CA SER A 697 -9.42 33.02 7.27
C SER A 697 -9.81 32.65 5.84
N LEU A 698 -9.12 33.21 4.83
CA LEU A 698 -9.41 32.94 3.42
C LEU A 698 -8.94 31.54 2.97
N THR A 699 -7.94 30.95 3.61
CA THR A 699 -7.42 29.61 3.25
C THR A 699 -7.98 28.48 4.10
N SER A 700 -8.77 28.79 5.13
CA SER A 700 -9.50 27.82 5.97
C SER A 700 -10.77 27.34 5.29
N ILE A 701 -11.28 26.18 5.72
CA ILE A 701 -12.57 25.66 5.25
C ILE A 701 -13.75 26.57 5.63
N SER A 702 -13.56 27.46 6.61
CA SER A 702 -14.52 28.51 6.97
C SER A 702 -14.74 29.53 5.86
N PHE A 703 -13.78 29.71 4.93
CA PHE A 703 -13.97 30.59 3.77
C PHE A 703 -15.14 30.17 2.90
N ILE A 704 -15.58 28.92 2.95
CA ILE A 704 -16.75 28.41 2.20
C ILE A 704 -17.85 27.92 3.15
N ASP A 705 -17.83 28.35 4.41
CA ASP A 705 -18.68 27.84 5.51
C ASP A 705 -18.71 26.31 5.59
N GLY A 706 -17.61 25.67 5.19
CA GLY A 706 -17.57 24.24 4.91
C GLY A 706 -17.66 23.36 6.15
N GLY A 707 -17.57 23.95 7.35
CA GLY A 707 -17.70 23.24 8.61
C GLY A 707 -18.94 22.35 8.62
N ASP A 708 -20.12 22.89 8.36
CA ASP A 708 -21.35 22.13 8.58
C ASP A 708 -21.76 21.28 7.38
N TRP A 709 -21.68 21.81 6.16
CA TRP A 709 -22.20 21.08 5.01
C TRP A 709 -21.24 20.01 4.48
N LEU A 710 -19.91 20.18 4.58
CA LEU A 710 -18.96 19.13 4.19
C LEU A 710 -18.94 17.96 5.19
N ARG A 711 -19.18 18.22 6.49
CA ARG A 711 -19.27 17.17 7.53
C ARG A 711 -20.48 16.24 7.36
N ASN A 712 -21.52 16.72 6.68
CA ASN A 712 -22.80 16.03 6.53
C ASN A 712 -23.01 15.38 5.15
N LEU A 713 -21.96 15.29 4.32
CA LEU A 713 -22.03 14.65 3.01
C LEU A 713 -22.19 13.12 3.11
N PRO A 714 -22.89 12.47 2.16
CA PRO A 714 -23.12 11.02 2.15
C PRO A 714 -21.92 10.22 1.63
N LEU A 715 -20.71 10.59 2.04
CA LEU A 715 -19.46 9.91 1.70
C LEU A 715 -19.29 8.69 2.64
N ASN A 716 -20.09 7.64 2.41
CA ASN A 716 -20.23 6.40 3.19
C ASN A 716 -20.92 6.48 4.59
N PRO A 717 -21.65 5.44 5.04
CA PRO A 717 -22.78 5.57 5.99
C PRO A 717 -22.43 5.42 7.49
N ARG A 718 -21.22 5.78 7.96
CA ARG A 718 -20.89 5.66 9.40
C ARG A 718 -20.41 6.98 9.99
N GLY A 719 -21.40 7.81 10.36
CA GLY A 719 -21.40 8.72 11.50
C GLY A 719 -20.15 9.58 11.73
N HIS A 720 -20.11 10.76 11.10
CA HIS A 720 -19.28 11.86 11.56
C HIS A 720 -19.94 12.52 12.78
N ALA A 721 -19.48 12.16 13.99
CA ALA A 721 -19.69 12.96 15.18
C ALA A 721 -18.36 13.63 15.58
N ASN A 722 -18.41 14.97 15.60
CA ASN A 722 -17.54 15.92 16.31
C ASN A 722 -16.05 15.97 15.94
N LEU A 723 -15.70 16.91 15.05
CA LEU A 723 -14.37 17.52 14.98
C LEU A 723 -14.51 19.00 15.35
N LEU A 724 -13.88 19.40 16.46
CA LEU A 724 -13.64 20.80 16.83
C LEU A 724 -12.52 21.39 15.93
N PRO A 725 -12.50 22.71 15.68
CA PRO A 725 -11.56 23.35 14.78
C PRO A 725 -10.15 23.40 15.38
N TYR A 726 -9.14 22.99 14.62
CA TYR A 726 -7.73 23.02 15.02
C TYR A 726 -7.00 24.13 14.23
N HIS A 727 -6.46 25.13 14.93
CA HIS A 727 -5.64 26.21 14.37
C HIS A 727 -4.37 25.65 13.71
N ARG A 728 -3.99 26.17 12.54
CA ARG A 728 -2.78 25.79 11.81
C ARG A 728 -1.93 27.05 11.59
N GLU A 729 -0.84 27.17 12.35
CA GLU A 729 0.25 28.11 12.04
C GLU A 729 1.22 27.43 11.06
N SER A 730 1.60 28.15 10.00
CA SER A 730 2.67 27.77 9.07
C SER A 730 3.96 28.46 9.51
N ALA A 731 4.94 27.70 10.00
CA ALA A 731 6.31 28.18 10.16
C ALA A 731 7.11 27.81 8.91
N SER A 732 7.65 28.82 8.23
CA SER A 732 8.73 28.67 7.25
C SER A 732 10.02 28.35 8.04
N ILE A 733 10.55 27.14 7.86
CA ILE A 733 11.83 26.73 8.46
C ILE A 733 12.89 26.84 7.37
N ASP A 734 13.86 27.72 7.59
CA ASP A 734 15.07 27.89 6.79
C ASP A 734 15.84 26.56 6.72
N TRP A 735 16.41 26.22 5.57
CA TRP A 735 16.94 24.87 5.28
C TRP A 735 18.31 24.59 5.91
N GLU A 736 18.55 25.13 7.11
CA GLU A 736 19.65 24.76 7.98
C GLU A 736 19.09 24.11 9.25
N GLN A 737 19.16 22.77 9.34
CA GLN A 737 18.60 21.94 10.43
C GLN A 737 17.11 22.17 10.76
N VAL A 738 16.22 21.22 10.39
CA VAL A 738 14.83 21.26 10.85
C VAL A 738 14.75 20.81 12.31
N THR A 739 14.80 21.77 13.24
CA THR A 739 14.42 21.58 14.64
C THR A 739 13.01 22.10 14.85
N ILE A 740 12.09 21.22 15.24
CA ILE A 740 10.67 21.55 15.38
C ILE A 740 10.40 22.15 16.78
N PRO A 741 9.77 23.36 16.88
CA PRO A 741 9.45 24.01 18.16
C PRO A 741 8.51 23.19 19.06
N THR A 742 8.72 23.24 20.38
CA THR A 742 8.00 22.43 21.39
C THR A 742 6.64 22.99 21.81
N ASP A 743 6.18 24.11 21.24
CA ASP A 743 5.00 24.87 21.66
C ASP A 743 3.70 24.51 20.92
N LYS A 744 3.74 23.60 19.93
CA LYS A 744 2.56 23.21 19.13
C LYS A 744 1.95 21.88 19.58
N PRO A 745 0.60 21.72 19.63
CA PRO A 745 -0.01 20.54 20.22
C PRO A 745 -0.04 19.30 19.30
N PHE A 746 0.11 19.45 17.97
CA PHE A 746 0.23 18.38 16.96
C PHE A 746 0.97 18.92 15.73
N ILE A 747 1.88 18.14 15.14
CA ILE A 747 2.71 18.56 14.01
C ILE A 747 2.64 17.50 12.91
N TYR A 748 1.97 17.82 11.78
CA TYR A 748 1.75 16.89 10.66
C TYR A 748 2.67 17.20 9.47
N LEU A 749 3.54 16.26 9.12
CA LEU A 749 4.48 16.32 8.00
C LEU A 749 4.07 15.30 6.93
N GLN A 750 3.75 15.74 5.71
CA GLN A 750 3.33 14.84 4.63
C GLN A 750 4.17 15.04 3.37
N GLY A 751 4.86 13.99 2.95
CA GLY A 751 5.53 13.90 1.66
C GLY A 751 4.56 13.48 0.54
N GLU A 752 4.91 13.81 -0.70
CA GLU A 752 4.08 13.48 -1.87
C GLU A 752 4.16 12.00 -2.23
N GLU A 753 5.36 11.42 -2.12
CA GLU A 753 5.64 10.02 -2.46
C GLU A 753 6.94 9.55 -1.78
N LYS A 754 6.91 8.34 -1.25
CA LYS A 754 8.06 7.63 -0.69
C LYS A 754 9.20 7.56 -1.72
N GLY A 755 10.42 7.96 -1.36
CA GLY A 755 11.59 8.02 -2.25
C GLY A 755 11.74 9.30 -3.09
N LYS A 756 10.69 10.14 -3.22
CA LYS A 756 10.73 11.39 -4.02
C LYS A 756 10.81 12.65 -3.17
N THR A 757 10.15 12.68 -2.00
CA THR A 757 10.28 13.80 -1.06
C THR A 757 11.40 13.52 -0.07
N GLN A 758 12.57 14.13 -0.29
CA GLN A 758 13.78 13.92 0.50
C GLN A 758 14.06 15.10 1.43
N ILE A 759 14.40 14.82 2.69
CA ILE A 759 15.02 15.76 3.63
C ILE A 759 16.48 15.35 3.76
N VAL A 760 17.43 16.25 3.44
CA VAL A 760 18.86 15.95 3.31
C VAL A 760 19.70 16.99 4.08
N TRP A 761 20.67 16.53 4.88
CA TRP A 761 21.64 17.38 5.61
C TRP A 761 22.97 16.63 5.82
N GLY A 762 24.07 17.36 6.08
CA GLY A 762 25.41 16.77 6.29
C GLY A 762 26.23 17.48 7.36
N ASP A 763 26.42 16.84 8.53
CA ASP A 763 27.48 17.12 9.51
C ASP A 763 27.69 15.90 10.45
N THR A 764 28.84 15.80 11.12
CA THR A 764 29.38 14.63 11.85
C THR A 764 29.18 14.64 13.37
N LEU A 765 28.17 15.34 13.88
CA LEU A 765 27.92 15.45 15.33
C LEU A 765 26.50 14.95 15.68
N LEU A 766 26.34 14.28 16.83
CA LEU A 766 25.05 13.89 17.45
C LEU A 766 24.03 15.05 17.59
N LYS A 767 24.46 16.31 17.39
CA LYS A 767 23.65 17.53 17.37
C LYS A 767 23.09 17.91 15.98
N ALA A 768 23.42 17.17 14.92
CA ALA A 768 23.13 17.56 13.53
C ALA A 768 22.39 16.47 12.74
N ALA A 769 21.33 15.91 13.33
CA ALA A 769 20.42 15.05 12.58
C ALA A 769 19.83 15.81 11.39
N THR A 770 19.66 15.13 10.25
CA THR A 770 18.95 15.70 9.09
C THR A 770 17.53 16.14 9.43
N PHE A 771 16.92 15.47 10.40
CA PHE A 771 15.64 15.84 10.97
C PHE A 771 15.68 15.67 12.49
N THR A 772 15.32 16.70 13.26
CA THR A 772 15.20 16.61 14.72
C THR A 772 13.79 16.98 15.18
N SER A 773 13.09 15.99 15.72
CA SER A 773 11.80 16.14 16.40
C SER A 773 12.02 16.21 17.91
N LEU A 774 11.94 17.41 18.48
CA LEU A 774 11.89 17.61 19.93
C LEU A 774 10.45 17.77 20.46
N ALA A 775 9.50 18.07 19.57
CA ALA A 775 8.11 18.35 19.88
C ALA A 775 7.27 17.07 19.96
N ASP A 776 6.36 17.02 20.92
CA ASP A 776 5.38 15.93 21.04
C ASP A 776 4.37 15.96 19.88
N ASN A 777 3.69 14.84 19.67
CA ASN A 777 2.57 14.68 18.76
C ASN A 777 2.91 14.92 17.27
N ILE A 778 4.11 14.48 16.85
CA ILE A 778 4.50 14.51 15.43
C ILE A 778 3.80 13.39 14.67
N VAL A 779 3.38 13.67 13.45
CA VAL A 779 2.82 12.70 12.53
C VAL A 779 3.44 12.90 11.17
N ALA A 780 4.24 11.94 10.70
CA ALA A 780 4.93 11.98 9.42
C ALA A 780 4.42 10.90 8.45
N GLU A 781 4.22 11.23 7.17
CA GLU A 781 3.78 10.28 6.14
C GLU A 781 4.56 10.45 4.82
N ASN A 782 4.97 9.36 4.19
CA ASN A 782 5.58 9.33 2.83
C ASN A 782 6.86 10.20 2.66
N LEU A 783 7.65 10.36 3.71
CA LEU A 783 8.91 11.14 3.68
C LEU A 783 10.15 10.23 3.59
N THR A 784 11.23 10.74 3.00
CA THR A 784 12.55 10.08 2.94
C THR A 784 13.58 10.95 3.67
N PHE A 785 14.30 10.39 4.63
CA PHE A 785 15.34 11.06 5.42
C PHE A 785 16.72 10.48 5.05
N THR A 786 17.71 11.31 4.69
CA THR A 786 19.04 10.84 4.19
C THR A 786 20.19 11.80 4.55
N VAL A 787 21.41 11.26 4.77
CA VAL A 787 22.63 12.03 5.11
C VAL A 787 23.59 12.18 3.90
N LYS A 788 24.27 13.32 3.73
CA LYS A 788 25.18 13.60 2.58
C LYS A 788 26.54 14.18 3.02
N GLU A 789 27.63 13.85 2.31
CA GLU A 789 28.95 14.50 2.47
C GLU A 789 29.05 15.85 1.73
N LYS A 790 29.79 16.82 2.27
CA LYS A 790 30.31 17.98 1.50
C LYS A 790 31.80 17.74 1.27
N PRO A 791 32.26 17.75 0.01
CA PRO A 791 32.97 18.96 -0.44
C PRO A 791 32.64 19.34 -1.89
N TYR A 792 32.24 20.59 -2.09
CA TYR A 792 32.52 21.48 -3.23
C TYR A 792 31.54 22.65 -3.12
N ILE A 793 32.07 23.82 -2.78
CA ILE A 793 31.42 25.09 -3.04
C ILE A 793 31.28 25.20 -4.57
N PHE A 794 30.09 24.92 -5.11
CA PHE A 794 29.66 25.62 -6.31
C PHE A 794 28.92 26.87 -5.86
N MET A 795 29.73 27.87 -5.50
CA MET A 795 29.29 29.26 -5.51
C MET A 795 29.09 29.60 -6.99
N CYS A 796 27.86 29.50 -7.47
CA CYS A 796 27.46 30.22 -8.67
C CYS A 796 27.13 31.66 -8.26
N LEU A 797 28.17 32.41 -7.85
CA LEU A 797 28.15 33.85 -7.98
C LEU A 797 28.47 34.12 -9.45
N HIS A 798 27.52 34.72 -10.16
CA HIS A 798 27.74 35.66 -11.26
C HIS A 798 26.38 36.38 -11.42
N LEU A 799 26.22 37.66 -11.08
CA LEU A 799 26.76 38.80 -11.84
C LEU A 799 26.85 38.42 -13.33
N SER A 800 25.89 38.86 -14.12
CA SER A 800 25.80 38.66 -15.58
C SER A 800 27.13 38.89 -16.34
N PRO A 801 27.18 38.63 -17.66
CA PRO A 801 26.98 37.39 -18.41
C PRO A 801 28.30 36.95 -19.07
N SER A 802 28.47 35.66 -19.43
CA SER A 802 29.21 35.16 -20.61
C SER A 802 29.72 33.72 -20.44
N PHE A 803 29.46 32.92 -21.46
CA PHE A 803 30.10 31.67 -21.88
C PHE A 803 29.82 30.33 -21.15
N THR A 804 29.45 29.39 -22.03
CA THR A 804 29.11 27.97 -21.98
C THR A 804 30.22 27.03 -21.48
N TYR A 805 29.85 25.90 -20.87
CA TYR A 805 30.28 24.55 -21.27
C TYR A 805 29.33 23.45 -20.71
N THR A 806 29.61 22.20 -21.06
CA THR A 806 28.73 21.15 -21.60
C THR A 806 28.09 20.15 -20.62
N ASN A 807 27.02 19.52 -21.12
CA ASN A 807 26.29 18.35 -20.58
C ASN A 807 27.12 17.34 -19.77
N THR A 808 26.62 16.96 -18.59
CA THR A 808 26.85 15.63 -17.99
C THR A 808 25.57 15.18 -17.26
N LEU A 809 25.19 13.92 -17.48
CA LEU A 809 23.96 13.26 -17.01
C LEU A 809 23.74 13.36 -15.49
N MET A 810 22.55 13.77 -15.04
CA MET A 810 22.13 13.59 -13.64
C MET A 810 21.67 12.14 -13.41
N HIS A 811 22.43 11.39 -12.60
CA HIS A 811 22.00 10.12 -12.03
C HIS A 811 21.03 10.34 -10.85
N PRO A 812 20.05 9.43 -10.60
CA PRO A 812 19.18 9.49 -9.43
C PRO A 812 20.00 9.19 -8.16
N ILE A 813 20.26 10.21 -7.35
CA ILE A 813 21.02 10.07 -6.10
C ILE A 813 20.11 9.43 -5.04
N THR A 814 20.38 8.16 -4.72
CA THR A 814 19.68 7.33 -3.72
C THR A 814 20.62 6.81 -2.62
N GLN A 815 21.72 7.53 -2.36
CA GLN A 815 22.80 7.05 -1.49
C GLN A 815 23.19 8.08 -0.43
N ASN A 816 23.49 7.60 0.79
CA ASN A 816 24.24 8.34 1.79
C ASN A 816 25.69 8.44 1.33
N SER A 817 26.07 9.59 0.79
CA SER A 817 27.43 9.81 0.26
C SER A 817 28.49 10.04 1.34
N PHE A 818 28.13 10.20 2.62
CA PHE A 818 29.10 10.41 3.69
C PHE A 818 29.87 9.13 4.04
N ASN A 819 29.18 7.99 4.07
CA ASN A 819 29.74 6.70 4.46
C ASN A 819 29.69 5.65 3.32
N TYR A 820 29.34 6.04 2.08
CA TYR A 820 29.17 5.09 0.96
C TYR A 820 29.50 5.71 -0.43
N PRO A 821 30.31 5.05 -1.28
CA PRO A 821 31.03 3.80 -1.02
C PRO A 821 32.26 4.03 -0.11
N PRO A 822 32.57 3.09 0.80
CA PRO A 822 33.62 3.25 1.81
C PRO A 822 35.05 3.38 1.24
N GLU A 823 35.27 3.04 -0.03
CA GLU A 823 36.60 3.01 -0.66
C GLU A 823 36.94 4.24 -1.52
N GLU A 824 35.97 5.09 -1.89
CA GLU A 824 36.24 6.22 -2.81
C GLU A 824 36.51 7.57 -2.11
N ASN A 825 36.05 7.79 -0.86
CA ASN A 825 36.09 9.12 -0.24
C ASN A 825 37.16 9.30 0.86
N GLY A 826 37.88 8.26 1.28
CA GLY A 826 38.94 8.37 2.30
C GLY A 826 38.47 8.82 3.69
N ASN A 827 37.17 8.87 3.96
CA ASN A 827 36.61 9.27 5.26
C ASN A 827 36.42 8.08 6.20
N PRO A 828 36.78 8.21 7.50
CA PRO A 828 36.48 7.18 8.48
C PRO A 828 34.95 7.08 8.72
N LEU A 829 34.44 5.86 8.89
CA LEU A 829 33.06 5.58 9.33
C LEU A 829 32.73 6.42 10.58
N LYS A 830 31.82 7.38 10.44
CA LYS A 830 31.35 8.25 11.53
C LYS A 830 29.83 8.19 11.68
N GLN A 831 29.35 8.57 12.86
CA GLN A 831 27.93 8.69 13.19
C GLN A 831 27.26 9.68 12.21
N ALA A 832 26.18 9.23 11.56
CA ALA A 832 25.51 9.98 10.51
C ALA A 832 23.98 9.82 10.63
N LEU A 833 23.36 10.77 11.31
CA LEU A 833 21.99 10.68 11.78
C LEU A 833 20.97 11.20 10.75
N ALA A 834 20.19 10.29 10.16
CA ALA A 834 19.11 10.67 9.24
C ALA A 834 17.91 11.29 9.97
N ALA A 835 17.61 10.81 11.19
CA ALA A 835 16.55 11.41 12.01
C ALA A 835 16.78 11.20 13.51
N ARG A 836 16.47 12.22 14.31
CA ARG A 836 16.35 12.19 15.76
C ARG A 836 14.90 12.43 16.17
N ILE A 837 14.30 11.50 16.90
CA ILE A 837 12.93 11.58 17.40
C ILE A 837 12.96 11.56 18.93
N SER A 838 12.51 12.64 19.56
CA SER A 838 12.59 12.83 21.02
C SER A 838 11.29 13.33 21.65
N GLY A 839 10.28 13.67 20.85
CA GLY A 839 8.97 14.11 21.32
C GLY A 839 7.98 12.96 21.45
N ASP A 840 7.24 12.94 22.55
CA ASP A 840 6.25 11.91 22.90
C ASP A 840 5.09 11.87 21.90
N LYS A 841 4.43 10.71 21.76
CA LYS A 841 3.26 10.52 20.88
C LYS A 841 3.53 10.80 19.40
N SER A 842 4.73 10.45 18.91
CA SER A 842 5.12 10.66 17.51
C SER A 842 4.83 9.43 16.64
N SER A 843 4.37 9.62 15.40
CA SER A 843 4.05 8.53 14.48
C SER A 843 4.57 8.75 13.06
N PHE A 844 5.01 7.68 12.42
CA PHE A 844 5.62 7.67 11.09
C PHE A 844 4.97 6.58 10.25
N TYR A 845 4.41 6.95 9.10
CA TYR A 845 3.68 6.05 8.22
C TYR A 845 4.32 6.03 6.83
N ASN A 846 4.77 4.86 6.40
CA ASN A 846 5.35 4.67 5.07
C ASN A 846 6.56 5.60 4.76
N CYS A 847 7.36 5.93 5.77
CA CYS A 847 8.58 6.74 5.62
C CYS A 847 9.82 5.88 5.32
N GLU A 848 10.87 6.51 4.79
CA GLU A 848 12.20 5.91 4.59
C GLU A 848 13.27 6.64 5.40
N PHE A 849 14.11 5.89 6.10
CA PHE A 849 15.28 6.39 6.81
C PHE A 849 16.50 5.70 6.22
N PHE A 850 17.43 6.47 5.65
CA PHE A 850 18.61 5.94 4.99
C PHE A 850 19.89 6.45 5.64
N GLY A 851 20.69 5.54 6.17
CA GLY A 851 22.00 5.83 6.73
C GLY A 851 22.91 4.60 6.73
N VAL A 852 24.05 4.70 7.41
CA VAL A 852 25.03 3.60 7.51
C VAL A 852 25.28 3.28 8.98
N GLN A 853 25.80 4.23 9.74
CA GLN A 853 25.94 4.13 11.20
C GLN A 853 25.04 5.17 11.87
N ASP A 854 24.31 4.78 12.91
CA ASP A 854 23.44 5.66 13.71
C ASP A 854 22.36 6.37 12.88
N THR A 855 21.61 5.61 12.07
CA THR A 855 20.65 6.17 11.09
C THR A 855 19.44 6.84 11.74
N LEU A 856 18.84 6.22 12.76
CA LEU A 856 17.66 6.71 13.45
C LEU A 856 17.91 6.71 14.96
N LEU A 857 17.94 7.90 15.55
CA LEU A 857 17.96 8.12 16.99
C LEU A 857 16.52 8.21 17.48
N ASP A 858 15.99 7.08 17.90
CA ASP A 858 14.72 6.92 18.60
C ASP A 858 14.93 7.22 20.10
N ASP A 859 15.11 8.51 20.41
CA ASP A 859 15.72 9.04 21.63
C ASP A 859 14.89 8.75 22.90
N ARG A 860 13.65 9.24 22.95
CA ARG A 860 12.74 9.14 24.11
C ARG A 860 11.30 9.46 23.69
N GLY A 861 10.33 9.00 24.47
CA GLY A 861 8.90 9.21 24.19
C GLY A 861 8.24 8.00 23.53
N ARG A 862 6.92 8.06 23.32
CA ARG A 862 6.13 6.96 22.74
C ARG A 862 6.01 7.13 21.24
N HIS A 863 6.54 6.17 20.46
CA HIS A 863 6.59 6.30 19.01
C HIS A 863 5.93 5.12 18.27
N TYR A 864 5.32 5.42 17.13
CA TYR A 864 4.72 4.42 16.25
C TYR A 864 5.27 4.52 14.83
N PHE A 865 6.00 3.49 14.39
CA PHE A 865 6.50 3.39 13.02
C PHE A 865 5.71 2.30 12.31
N LYS A 866 4.99 2.64 11.23
CA LYS A 866 4.17 1.68 10.48
C LYS A 866 4.53 1.69 9.00
N LEU A 867 4.81 0.52 8.42
CA LEU A 867 5.18 0.37 7.00
C LEU A 867 6.43 1.17 6.57
N CYS A 868 7.29 1.54 7.52
CA CYS A 868 8.50 2.30 7.21
C CYS A 868 9.63 1.39 6.71
N THR A 869 10.58 1.94 5.95
CA THR A 869 11.84 1.28 5.60
C THR A 869 12.98 1.97 6.34
N ILE A 870 13.75 1.25 7.13
CA ILE A 870 14.94 1.78 7.82
C ILE A 870 16.15 1.04 7.29
N THR A 871 17.11 1.76 6.71
CA THR A 871 18.31 1.19 6.08
C THR A 871 19.57 1.58 6.84
N GLY A 872 20.42 0.61 7.17
CA GLY A 872 21.71 0.88 7.83
C GLY A 872 22.56 -0.36 8.09
N ALA A 873 23.74 -0.16 8.68
CA ALA A 873 24.74 -1.20 8.96
C ALA A 873 25.04 -1.34 10.46
N TYR A 874 25.31 -0.23 11.16
CA TYR A 874 25.76 -0.25 12.56
C TYR A 874 24.88 0.63 13.44
N ASP A 875 24.31 0.06 14.50
CA ASP A 875 23.41 0.71 15.47
C ASP A 875 22.34 1.59 14.83
N PHE A 876 21.83 1.15 13.67
CA PHE A 876 21.11 2.08 12.82
C PHE A 876 19.73 2.47 13.36
N ILE A 877 19.23 1.79 14.41
CA ILE A 877 18.15 2.25 15.28
C ILE A 877 18.66 2.27 16.72
N PHE A 878 18.81 3.43 17.35
CA PHE A 878 19.35 3.55 18.70
C PHE A 878 18.61 4.59 19.53
N GLY A 879 18.69 4.49 20.86
CA GLY A 879 18.03 5.41 21.79
C GLY A 879 17.18 4.72 22.85
N ALA A 880 16.35 5.48 23.56
CA ALA A 880 15.54 5.06 24.71
C ALA A 880 14.02 5.30 24.50
N GLY A 881 13.53 5.35 23.27
CA GLY A 881 12.10 5.43 22.99
C GLY A 881 11.28 4.21 23.45
N GLN A 882 10.00 4.45 23.75
CA GLN A 882 8.96 3.43 23.91
C GLN A 882 8.25 3.25 22.56
N SER A 883 8.76 2.35 21.73
CA SER A 883 8.47 2.39 20.29
C SER A 883 7.92 1.07 19.76
N LEU A 884 6.84 1.17 18.98
CA LEU A 884 6.27 0.05 18.23
C LEU A 884 6.54 0.25 16.73
N TYR A 885 7.40 -0.61 16.18
CA TYR A 885 7.65 -0.75 14.75
C TYR A 885 6.73 -1.85 14.23
N GLU A 886 5.73 -1.52 13.43
CA GLU A 886 4.76 -2.46 12.87
C GLU A 886 4.88 -2.57 11.35
N LYS A 887 5.16 -3.77 10.84
CA LYS A 887 5.27 -4.07 9.40
C LYS A 887 6.32 -3.21 8.69
N CYS A 888 7.39 -2.84 9.40
CA CYS A 888 8.51 -2.11 8.81
C CYS A 888 9.51 -3.08 8.15
N THR A 889 10.25 -2.57 7.17
CA THR A 889 11.41 -3.26 6.59
C THR A 889 12.69 -2.69 7.19
N LEU A 890 13.50 -3.54 7.81
CA LEU A 890 14.84 -3.21 8.29
C LEU A 890 15.85 -3.72 7.24
N SER A 891 16.41 -2.80 6.46
CA SER A 891 17.30 -3.08 5.33
C SER A 891 18.77 -2.93 5.73
N VAL A 892 19.42 -4.06 5.96
CA VAL A 892 20.79 -4.16 6.45
C VAL A 892 21.76 -4.03 5.27
N ILE A 893 22.77 -3.16 5.38
CA ILE A 893 23.77 -2.95 4.32
C ILE A 893 25.20 -3.23 4.78
N SER A 894 25.38 -3.91 5.92
CA SER A 894 26.70 -4.24 6.49
C SER A 894 27.65 -4.91 5.48
N GLY A 895 27.15 -5.81 4.63
CA GLY A 895 27.97 -6.50 3.63
C GLY A 895 28.48 -5.60 2.52
N SER A 896 27.79 -4.49 2.26
CA SER A 896 28.23 -3.45 1.33
C SER A 896 29.19 -2.45 1.96
N VAL A 897 29.41 -2.53 3.28
CA VAL A 897 30.33 -1.66 4.04
C VAL A 897 31.60 -2.43 4.39
N ASP A 898 31.48 -3.52 5.15
CA ASP A 898 32.56 -4.50 5.37
C ASP A 898 31.93 -5.87 5.60
N SER A 899 32.11 -6.78 4.64
CA SER A 899 31.56 -8.14 4.70
C SER A 899 32.14 -9.02 5.81
N ARG A 900 33.26 -8.61 6.44
CA ARG A 900 33.93 -9.36 7.51
C ARG A 900 33.42 -9.00 8.91
N VAL A 901 32.78 -7.82 9.04
CA VAL A 901 32.34 -7.30 10.34
C VAL A 901 30.81 -7.33 10.40
N PRO A 902 30.22 -8.01 11.40
CA PRO A 902 28.78 -7.98 11.57
C PRO A 902 28.25 -6.58 11.91
N GLY A 903 27.12 -6.23 11.31
CA GLY A 903 26.33 -5.06 11.66
C GLY A 903 25.54 -5.21 12.97
N TYR A 904 24.82 -4.15 13.34
CA TYR A 904 23.89 -4.13 14.47
C TYR A 904 22.64 -3.35 14.08
N ILE A 905 21.47 -3.98 14.24
CA ILE A 905 20.19 -3.32 13.92
C ILE A 905 19.80 -2.32 15.01
N THR A 906 19.88 -2.75 16.28
CA THR A 906 19.43 -1.93 17.41
C THR A 906 20.51 -1.68 18.46
N ALA A 907 20.48 -0.50 19.07
CA ALA A 907 21.22 -0.17 20.30
C ALA A 907 20.31 0.54 21.30
N GLN A 908 19.61 -0.22 22.16
CA GLN A 908 18.57 0.32 23.04
C GLN A 908 19.14 0.77 24.39
N GLY A 909 18.72 1.94 24.87
CA GLY A 909 19.30 2.68 25.98
C GLY A 909 18.39 2.87 27.20
N ARG A 910 17.51 1.91 27.51
CA ARG A 910 16.70 1.95 28.74
C ARG A 910 17.58 1.93 29.98
N SER A 911 17.34 2.89 30.89
CA SER A 911 18.24 3.18 32.02
C SER A 911 17.74 2.66 33.36
N SER A 912 16.45 2.33 33.49
CA SER A 912 15.91 1.73 34.72
C SER A 912 14.93 0.57 34.42
N PRO A 913 14.82 -0.40 35.34
CA PRO A 913 13.89 -1.52 35.20
C PRO A 913 12.42 -1.09 35.38
N ASN A 914 12.17 0.12 35.89
CA ASN A 914 10.83 0.69 36.05
C ASN A 914 10.35 1.46 34.82
N ASP A 915 11.24 1.76 33.86
CA ASP A 915 10.90 2.57 32.69
C ASP A 915 10.03 1.75 31.71
N THR A 916 9.07 2.39 31.05
CA THR A 916 8.21 1.72 30.06
C THR A 916 8.86 1.62 28.68
N ASP A 917 10.04 2.21 28.50
CA ASP A 917 10.80 2.29 27.25
C ASP A 917 11.19 0.93 26.67
N GLY A 918 11.41 0.87 25.36
CA GLY A 918 11.82 -0.35 24.67
C GLY A 918 11.35 -0.37 23.23
N PHE A 919 12.06 -1.14 22.41
CA PHE A 919 11.73 -1.29 20.99
C PHE A 919 11.00 -2.60 20.73
N VAL A 920 9.81 -2.52 20.13
CA VAL A 920 9.02 -3.69 19.73
C VAL A 920 8.88 -3.72 18.22
N PHE A 921 9.46 -4.72 17.57
CA PHE A 921 9.37 -4.95 16.13
C PHE A 921 8.34 -6.04 15.84
N LYS A 922 7.13 -5.61 15.49
CA LYS A 922 5.95 -6.46 15.28
C LYS A 922 5.67 -6.65 13.79
N ASP A 923 5.61 -7.90 13.35
CA ASP A 923 5.32 -8.24 11.95
C ASP A 923 6.30 -7.57 10.96
N CYS A 924 7.52 -7.24 11.38
CA CYS A 924 8.55 -6.56 10.59
C CYS A 924 9.34 -7.55 9.73
N ASN A 925 10.16 -7.01 8.81
CA ASN A 925 10.96 -7.79 7.89
C ASN A 925 12.43 -7.32 7.89
N VAL A 926 13.35 -8.19 8.28
CA VAL A 926 14.79 -7.92 8.38
C VAL A 926 15.52 -8.60 7.22
N VAL A 927 16.11 -7.78 6.36
CA VAL A 927 16.65 -8.18 5.04
C VAL A 927 17.88 -7.37 4.71
N GLY A 928 18.73 -7.81 3.80
CA GLY A 928 19.91 -7.04 3.45
C GLY A 928 21.10 -7.87 3.00
N THR A 929 22.28 -7.25 3.03
CA THR A 929 23.57 -7.87 2.70
C THR A 929 24.50 -7.89 3.92
N GLY A 930 25.36 -8.92 3.99
CA GLY A 930 26.32 -9.12 5.08
C GLY A 930 25.78 -9.95 6.24
N SER A 931 26.42 -9.83 7.41
CA SER A 931 25.99 -10.44 8.66
C SER A 931 25.62 -9.36 9.67
N THR A 932 24.64 -9.59 10.55
CA THR A 932 24.21 -8.58 11.54
C THR A 932 23.64 -9.20 12.81
N TYR A 933 23.79 -8.50 13.93
CA TYR A 933 23.07 -8.76 15.17
C TYR A 933 21.71 -8.05 15.16
N LEU A 934 20.71 -8.67 15.78
CA LEU A 934 19.40 -8.05 16.05
C LEU A 934 19.54 -6.80 16.94
N GLY A 935 20.58 -6.78 17.78
CA GLY A 935 20.94 -5.60 18.52
C GLY A 935 22.00 -5.81 19.59
N ARG A 936 22.34 -4.71 20.23
CA ARG A 936 23.20 -4.66 21.41
C ARG A 936 22.66 -3.73 22.49
N ALA A 937 23.06 -3.96 23.73
CA ALA A 937 22.62 -3.17 24.87
C ALA A 937 23.49 -1.93 25.04
N TRP A 938 22.89 -0.75 24.87
CA TRP A 938 23.59 0.51 25.11
C TRP A 938 23.63 0.86 26.60
N LYS A 939 22.58 0.49 27.36
CA LYS A 939 22.47 0.69 28.81
C LYS A 939 21.92 -0.55 29.55
N ASP A 940 22.07 -0.53 30.87
CA ASP A 940 21.89 -1.66 31.81
C ASP A 940 20.55 -2.40 31.74
N PHE A 941 19.46 -1.71 31.38
CA PHE A 941 18.10 -2.28 31.37
C PHE A 941 17.49 -2.37 29.96
N ALA A 942 18.35 -2.39 28.94
CA ALA A 942 17.97 -2.37 27.53
C ALA A 942 16.85 -3.39 27.21
N ARG A 943 15.81 -2.96 26.48
CA ARG A 943 14.66 -3.80 26.14
C ARG A 943 14.33 -3.77 24.65
N VAL A 944 14.40 -4.95 24.01
CA VAL A 944 14.05 -5.13 22.59
C VAL A 944 13.28 -6.44 22.41
N LEU A 945 12.16 -6.39 21.68
CA LEU A 945 11.38 -7.55 21.30
C LEU A 945 11.17 -7.58 19.79
N PHE A 946 11.65 -8.63 19.12
CA PHE A 946 11.15 -8.98 17.80
C PHE A 946 9.97 -9.95 17.94
N TYR A 947 8.83 -9.60 17.39
CA TYR A 947 7.60 -10.38 17.49
C TYR A 947 6.99 -10.66 16.12
N ARG A 948 6.85 -11.94 15.77
CA ARG A 948 6.35 -12.39 14.46
C ARG A 948 7.03 -11.68 13.29
N SER A 949 8.33 -11.44 13.40
CA SER A 949 9.11 -10.74 12.38
C SER A 949 9.90 -11.72 11.53
N SER A 950 10.02 -11.44 10.23
CA SER A 950 10.84 -12.18 9.28
C SER A 950 12.30 -11.78 9.45
N LEU A 951 13.18 -12.76 9.60
CA LEU A 951 14.61 -12.66 9.82
C LEU A 951 15.30 -13.47 8.73
N SER A 952 15.95 -12.79 7.79
CA SER A 952 16.76 -13.43 6.73
C SER A 952 18.05 -14.04 7.28
N ASP A 953 18.78 -14.78 6.43
CA ASP A 953 19.98 -15.56 6.76
C ASP A 953 21.20 -14.70 7.11
N ILE A 954 21.03 -13.38 7.09
CA ILE A 954 22.02 -12.39 7.51
C ILE A 954 22.13 -12.25 9.04
N ILE A 955 21.19 -12.80 9.82
CA ILE A 955 21.28 -12.73 11.29
C ILE A 955 22.36 -13.70 11.78
N VAL A 956 23.34 -13.19 12.53
CA VAL A 956 24.37 -14.02 13.17
C VAL A 956 23.75 -14.98 14.18
N VAL A 957 24.35 -16.15 14.37
CA VAL A 957 23.73 -17.23 15.14
C VAL A 957 23.53 -16.88 16.62
N GLU A 958 24.43 -16.08 17.17
CA GLU A 958 24.38 -15.49 18.51
C GLU A 958 23.16 -14.59 18.69
N GLY A 959 22.72 -13.93 17.61
CA GLY A 959 21.57 -13.03 17.50
C GLY A 959 21.73 -11.69 18.20
N TRP A 960 22.33 -11.66 19.39
CA TRP A 960 22.43 -10.49 20.25
C TRP A 960 23.84 -10.30 20.83
N ASN A 961 24.19 -9.06 21.17
CA ASN A 961 25.47 -8.71 21.76
C ASN A 961 25.26 -7.91 23.06
N ALA A 962 25.92 -8.30 24.16
CA ALA A 962 25.76 -7.64 25.46
C ALA A 962 26.47 -6.28 25.54
N TRP A 963 27.51 -6.08 24.73
CA TRP A 963 28.29 -4.85 24.66
C TRP A 963 28.67 -4.27 26.03
N ASN A 964 28.12 -3.12 26.42
CA ASN A 964 28.48 -2.41 27.65
C ASN A 964 28.04 -3.13 28.93
N VAL A 965 27.08 -4.06 28.83
CA VAL A 965 26.52 -4.77 29.98
C VAL A 965 27.02 -6.22 30.09
N ALA A 966 28.12 -6.54 29.42
CA ALA A 966 28.74 -7.86 29.55
C ALA A 966 29.05 -8.17 31.03
N GLY A 967 28.55 -9.31 31.54
CA GLY A 967 28.58 -9.66 32.96
C GLY A 967 27.37 -9.19 33.79
N HIS A 968 26.45 -8.43 33.19
CA HIS A 968 25.19 -7.94 33.78
C HIS A 968 23.99 -8.22 32.86
N GLU A 969 24.05 -9.29 32.07
CA GLU A 969 23.03 -9.63 31.08
C GLU A 969 21.70 -10.08 31.71
N ASP A 970 21.69 -10.33 33.01
CA ASP A 970 20.48 -10.62 33.78
C ASP A 970 19.50 -9.43 33.77
N GLN A 971 20.01 -8.20 33.63
CA GLN A 971 19.25 -6.94 33.73
C GLN A 971 18.58 -6.50 32.42
N ILE A 972 19.06 -6.98 31.27
CA ILE A 972 18.50 -6.64 29.95
C ILE A 972 17.36 -7.58 29.54
N THR A 973 16.48 -7.09 28.66
CA THR A 973 15.34 -7.85 28.13
C THR A 973 15.37 -7.88 26.60
N PHE A 974 16.18 -8.78 26.05
CA PHE A 974 16.17 -9.06 24.61
C PHE A 974 15.43 -10.36 24.34
N ALA A 975 14.47 -10.31 23.42
CA ALA A 975 13.58 -11.43 23.16
C ALA A 975 13.17 -11.51 21.70
N GLU A 976 12.94 -12.75 21.26
CA GLU A 976 12.34 -13.09 19.98
C GLU A 976 11.12 -13.99 20.27
N ASP A 977 9.92 -13.61 19.81
CA ASP A 977 8.72 -14.46 19.94
C ASP A 977 7.99 -14.62 18.61
N GLY A 978 7.86 -15.86 18.15
CA GLY A 978 7.21 -16.18 16.88
C GLY A 978 7.90 -15.62 15.62
N CYS A 979 9.14 -15.15 15.75
CA CYS A 979 10.01 -14.75 14.64
C CYS A 979 10.36 -15.91 13.74
N TYR A 980 10.86 -15.59 12.55
CA TYR A 980 10.90 -16.56 11.48
C TYR A 980 11.82 -16.31 10.32
N GLY A 981 11.97 -17.30 9.44
CA GLY A 981 12.90 -17.23 8.34
C GLY A 981 14.27 -17.78 8.74
N PRO A 982 15.21 -17.85 7.80
CA PRO A 982 16.45 -18.57 7.98
C PRO A 982 17.36 -18.02 9.10
N GLY A 983 17.19 -16.75 9.47
CA GLY A 983 17.89 -16.12 10.60
C GLY A 983 17.21 -16.23 11.96
N SER A 984 16.04 -16.88 12.03
CA SER A 984 15.25 -17.00 13.29
C SER A 984 15.57 -18.21 14.15
N ASP A 985 16.56 -19.01 13.76
CA ASP A 985 17.00 -20.16 14.54
C ASP A 985 17.60 -19.68 15.87
N THR A 986 16.92 -19.98 16.98
CA THR A 986 17.33 -19.54 18.31
C THR A 986 18.26 -20.52 19.04
N SER A 987 18.58 -21.67 18.44
CA SER A 987 19.32 -22.77 19.10
C SER A 987 20.74 -22.40 19.56
N LYS A 988 21.36 -21.44 18.88
CA LYS A 988 22.71 -20.94 19.14
C LYS A 988 22.72 -19.49 19.64
N ARG A 989 21.54 -18.97 20.03
CA ARG A 989 21.47 -17.64 20.62
C ARG A 989 22.26 -17.60 21.90
N VAL A 990 22.76 -16.43 22.21
CA VAL A 990 23.37 -16.16 23.51
C VAL A 990 22.43 -16.62 24.64
N PRO A 991 22.96 -17.24 25.70
CA PRO A 991 22.16 -17.95 26.70
C PRO A 991 21.26 -17.02 27.53
N TRP A 992 21.54 -15.72 27.53
CA TRP A 992 20.83 -14.71 28.30
C TRP A 992 19.61 -14.09 27.57
N VAL A 993 19.31 -14.51 26.33
CA VAL A 993 18.05 -14.11 25.65
C VAL A 993 16.85 -14.51 26.50
N LYS A 994 15.93 -13.56 26.74
CA LYS A 994 14.76 -13.79 27.58
C LYS A 994 13.66 -14.49 26.80
N LYS A 995 13.06 -15.51 27.42
CA LYS A 995 11.78 -16.08 27.00
C LYS A 995 10.66 -15.43 27.80
N LEU A 996 9.94 -14.52 27.16
CA LEU A 996 8.86 -13.77 27.80
C LEU A 996 7.60 -14.64 27.96
N SER A 997 6.78 -14.35 28.98
CA SER A 997 5.47 -14.99 29.11
C SER A 997 4.53 -14.51 27.99
N GLU A 998 3.52 -15.32 27.68
CA GLU A 998 2.53 -14.94 26.66
C GLU A 998 1.82 -13.62 27.01
N GLU A 999 1.51 -13.40 28.29
CA GLU A 999 0.92 -12.17 28.78
C GLU A 999 1.85 -10.95 28.55
N THR A 1000 3.15 -11.08 28.85
CA THR A 1000 4.13 -10.03 28.59
C THR A 1000 4.25 -9.75 27.09
N VAL A 1001 4.30 -10.78 26.25
CA VAL A 1001 4.33 -10.61 24.79
C VAL A 1001 3.07 -9.92 24.29
N GLN A 1002 1.88 -10.31 24.75
CA GLN A 1002 0.62 -9.68 24.37
C GLN A 1002 0.57 -8.22 24.81
N SER A 1003 1.05 -7.90 26.01
CA SER A 1003 1.16 -6.54 26.53
C SER A 1003 2.08 -5.68 25.66
N LEU A 1004 3.33 -6.11 25.43
CA LEU A 1004 4.32 -5.38 24.64
C LEU A 1004 3.94 -5.22 23.16
N THR A 1005 3.20 -6.18 22.60
CA THR A 1005 2.84 -6.18 21.17
C THR A 1005 1.46 -5.58 20.91
N SER A 1006 0.71 -5.25 21.97
CA SER A 1006 -0.52 -4.48 21.88
C SER A 1006 -0.21 -3.04 21.48
N VAL A 1007 -1.15 -2.39 20.79
CA VAL A 1007 -1.06 -0.95 20.56
C VAL A 1007 -1.06 -0.19 21.89
N ALA A 1008 -1.68 -0.76 22.93
CA ALA A 1008 -1.66 -0.25 24.29
C ALA A 1008 -0.24 -0.09 24.87
N PHE A 1009 0.75 -0.86 24.38
CA PHE A 1009 2.15 -0.68 24.78
C PHE A 1009 2.62 0.75 24.58
N ILE A 1010 2.25 1.39 23.46
CA ILE A 1010 2.58 2.79 23.21
C ILE A 1010 1.38 3.71 23.45
N ASP A 1011 0.15 3.19 23.43
CA ASP A 1011 -1.06 3.99 23.43
C ASP A 1011 -2.14 3.47 24.40
N ASN A 1012 -1.91 3.70 25.70
CA ASN A 1012 -2.92 3.47 26.75
C ASN A 1012 -3.97 4.60 26.84
N GLU A 1013 -3.71 5.75 26.24
CA GLU A 1013 -4.54 6.96 26.36
C GLU A 1013 -5.44 7.20 25.13
N GLY A 1014 -5.28 6.40 24.07
CA GLY A 1014 -5.96 6.56 22.78
C GLY A 1014 -5.39 7.68 21.90
N TRP A 1015 -4.13 8.10 22.10
CA TRP A 1015 -3.50 9.18 21.34
C TRP A 1015 -3.30 8.87 19.86
N LEU A 1016 -3.14 7.60 19.46
CA LEU A 1016 -3.09 7.24 18.04
C LEU A 1016 -4.42 7.52 17.35
N ASN A 1017 -5.54 7.38 18.08
CA ASN A 1017 -6.87 7.68 17.55
C ASN A 1017 -7.18 9.19 17.54
N SER A 1018 -6.45 10.00 18.32
CA SER A 1018 -6.59 11.46 18.34
C SER A 1018 -5.66 12.15 17.34
N GLN A 1019 -4.67 11.45 16.79
CA GLN A 1019 -3.82 11.96 15.73
C GLN A 1019 -4.59 12.24 14.42
N PRO A 1020 -4.16 13.22 13.62
CA PRO A 1020 -4.83 13.64 12.38
C PRO A 1020 -4.89 12.59 11.26
N LEU A 1021 -4.30 11.41 11.42
CA LEU A 1021 -4.32 10.32 10.44
C LEU A 1021 -5.48 9.34 10.70
N LYS A 1022 -6.60 9.52 9.97
CA LYS A 1022 -7.59 8.46 9.75
C LYS A 1022 -7.50 7.90 8.34
N ILE A 1023 -6.34 7.34 7.98
CA ILE A 1023 -6.17 6.53 6.77
C ILE A 1023 -5.19 5.40 7.13
N LEU A 1024 -5.44 4.17 6.65
CA LEU A 1024 -4.72 2.88 6.88
C LEU A 1024 -5.34 1.88 7.89
N ALA A 1025 -6.62 2.02 8.22
CA ALA A 1025 -7.42 0.92 8.79
C ALA A 1025 -8.63 0.58 7.89
N SER A 1026 -8.36 0.09 6.68
CA SER A 1026 -9.32 -0.62 5.84
C SER A 1026 -8.58 -1.67 5.01
#